data_AF-A0A968T4Z9-F1
#
_entry.id   AF-A0A968T4Z9-F1
#
_cell.length_a   1.000
_cell.length_b   1.000
_cell.length_c   1.000
_cell.angle_alpha   90.00
_cell.angle_beta   90.00
_cell.angle_gamma   90.00
#
_symmetry.space_group_name_H-M   'P 1'
#
loop_
_entity.id
_entity.type
_entity.pdbx_description
1 polymer ?
#
loop_
_entity_poly.entity_id
_entity_poly.type
_entity_poly.pdbx_seq_one_letter_code
_entity_poly.pdbx_strand_id
1 'polypeptide(L)'
;MQSNSLSWLTPARKGLVVAGVCAAFVALATPAGHMLVLLLIWLCGPGYLAERLILRERPTMLLRFALWCGIGWSLVALFYQWATFAGLQLTTPLLAIVTVGLVGCCALLAWREAAGTGPALWPSWPLVLLLLVFAITIWTRFRQIADLALPAWVDSVHHILMIKVAVERGQAPLSLQPYLPVEELPYHWGYHVLIAAVQQLSGLDTAQLVLWSGQVFGALQVLTGAALALFFWRRPAVLPVVGLIIGLISFLPAYYVAWGRYTQLSGLLILPAVAISWGSGLYTRDSRWWALAAIGLAGLSLVHFRVLIFTLALLAVMTAVALAEHGDTLPQRLLDLLGTGIAALVLALPWLTLIARRTLLPAVERPQNLIIEGNYNALSEGLLWFGQGRNLIALALLAAGWGLYRRSRTTLICVLWVALIFGFANPWLFNYVLPTAGVLLIIWAIGARSWLLIGLGSMLTLLNPWLFRLPSIYLINNDSVIITLFLPLAITIGGGAAALFLWFSRASQQPRLIGALASALIVGLSIWARARRSRSSPRQRSSPPQPMLQRSTGLRNIHPPTRAFLSMPLAGSPVPSVASTVAGGCSRSPGAGGAHHQCSSPMARSTMYSPPRNAAASSRHSKLAKSKRSSTGSSVRASITCTSARAVRRAARCALNFSPPTCVSTRSITTTAYGFLLCCRSVEGRLRLPHPSAIIQAHISWNDY
;
A
#
# COMPACT_ATOMS: atom_id res chain seq x y z
N MET A 1 -13.63 59.38 13.91
CA MET A 1 -13.97 58.57 12.71
C MET A 1 -12.66 57.96 12.21
N GLN A 2 -12.43 56.65 12.11
CA GLN A 2 -13.34 55.53 11.91
C GLN A 2 -12.91 54.32 12.77
N SER A 3 -13.93 53.65 13.28
CA SER A 3 -13.90 52.29 13.80
C SER A 3 -13.13 51.33 12.89
N ASN A 4 -12.25 50.50 13.44
CA ASN A 4 -12.04 49.16 12.90
C ASN A 4 -11.86 48.18 14.06
N SER A 5 -13.04 47.74 14.52
CA SER A 5 -13.37 46.54 15.28
C SER A 5 -12.22 45.67 15.77
N LEU A 6 -12.24 45.44 17.09
CA LEU A 6 -11.81 44.25 17.81
C LEU A 6 -12.20 42.94 17.08
N SER A 7 -11.46 42.57 16.04
CA SER A 7 -11.51 41.25 15.44
C SER A 7 -10.63 40.31 16.27
N TRP A 8 -11.14 39.84 17.42
CA TRP A 8 -10.48 38.86 18.32
C TRP A 8 -10.11 37.52 17.63
N LEU A 9 -10.55 37.32 16.40
CA LEU A 9 -10.21 36.20 15.54
C LEU A 9 -9.20 36.59 14.46
N THR A 10 -8.03 35.94 14.47
CA THR A 10 -7.10 35.94 13.33
C THR A 10 -7.79 35.32 12.10
N PRO A 11 -7.35 35.65 10.86
CA PRO A 11 -7.90 35.02 9.65
C PRO A 11 -7.88 33.49 9.68
N ALA A 12 -6.83 32.89 10.27
CA ALA A 12 -6.73 31.46 10.44
C ALA A 12 -7.78 30.91 11.42
N ARG A 13 -8.04 31.59 12.55
CA ARG A 13 -9.12 31.20 13.47
C ARG A 13 -10.50 31.33 12.83
N LYS A 14 -10.75 32.39 12.04
CA LYS A 14 -11.98 32.51 11.23
C LYS A 14 -12.13 31.32 10.28
N GLY A 15 -11.05 30.96 9.58
CA GLY A 15 -11.03 29.79 8.69
C GLY A 15 -11.34 28.47 9.42
N LEU A 16 -10.81 28.27 10.64
CA LEU A 16 -11.13 27.11 11.47
C LEU A 16 -12.60 27.07 11.88
N VAL A 17 -13.18 28.19 12.30
CA VAL A 17 -14.61 28.27 12.65
C VAL A 17 -15.47 27.92 11.43
N VAL A 18 -15.17 28.51 10.27
CA VAL A 18 -15.89 28.21 9.03
C VAL A 18 -15.76 26.73 8.66
N ALA A 19 -14.57 26.16 8.73
CA ALA A 19 -14.36 24.73 8.46
C ALA A 19 -15.14 23.85 9.43
N GLY A 20 -15.17 24.19 10.72
CA GLY A 20 -15.94 23.49 11.75
C GLY A 20 -17.45 23.55 11.50
N VAL A 21 -17.98 24.73 11.17
CA VAL A 21 -19.39 24.92 10.82
C VAL A 21 -19.76 24.15 9.55
N CYS A 22 -18.92 24.20 8.51
CA CYS A 22 -19.13 23.42 7.30
C CYS A 22 -19.13 21.91 7.58
N ALA A 23 -18.20 21.42 8.41
CA ALA A 23 -18.17 20.02 8.79
C ALA A 23 -19.43 19.62 9.58
N ALA A 24 -19.88 20.46 10.51
CA ALA A 24 -21.13 20.23 11.25
C ALA A 24 -22.34 20.20 10.31
N PHE A 25 -22.42 21.14 9.35
CA PHE A 25 -23.49 21.16 8.36
C PHE A 25 -23.50 19.90 7.49
N VAL A 26 -22.33 19.47 6.99
CA VAL A 26 -22.20 18.22 6.21
C VAL A 26 -22.61 17.01 7.06
N ALA A 27 -22.18 16.96 8.33
CA ALA A 27 -22.52 15.87 9.23
C ALA A 27 -24.03 15.79 9.49
N LEU A 28 -24.70 16.93 9.65
CA LEU A 28 -26.13 16.99 9.93
C LEU A 28 -27.01 16.87 8.68
N ALA A 29 -26.47 17.11 7.49
CA ALA A 29 -27.24 17.12 6.25
C ALA A 29 -27.74 15.74 5.82
N THR A 30 -26.91 14.70 5.96
CA THR A 30 -27.26 13.33 5.54
C THR A 30 -26.50 12.29 6.38
N PRO A 31 -27.01 11.04 6.52
CA PRO A 31 -26.26 9.95 7.15
C PRO A 31 -24.89 9.70 6.51
N ALA A 32 -24.82 9.85 5.19
CA ALA A 32 -23.56 9.72 4.46
C ALA A 32 -22.60 10.89 4.74
N GLY A 33 -23.12 12.12 4.88
CA GLY A 33 -22.34 13.26 5.33
C GLY A 33 -21.80 13.09 6.75
N HIS A 34 -22.60 12.57 7.68
CA HIS A 34 -22.17 12.20 9.02
C HIS A 34 -21.02 11.18 8.99
N MET A 35 -21.19 10.12 8.19
CA MET A 35 -20.19 9.09 7.98
C MET A 35 -18.88 9.67 7.43
N LEU A 36 -18.93 10.55 6.44
CA LEU A 36 -17.74 11.17 5.84
C LEU A 36 -16.94 11.99 6.86
N VAL A 37 -17.62 12.76 7.72
CA VAL A 37 -16.96 13.56 8.75
C VAL A 37 -16.29 12.64 9.79
N LEU A 38 -17.01 11.63 10.28
CA LEU A 38 -16.46 10.64 11.20
C LEU A 38 -15.27 9.88 10.60
N LEU A 39 -15.38 9.50 9.33
CA LEU A 39 -14.31 8.81 8.61
C LEU A 39 -13.04 9.66 8.57
N LEU A 40 -13.15 10.94 8.25
CA LEU A 40 -11.99 11.85 8.22
C LEU A 40 -11.43 12.12 9.63
N ILE A 41 -12.27 12.19 10.66
CA ILE A 41 -11.83 12.34 12.05
C ILE A 41 -11.01 11.12 12.49
N TRP A 42 -11.52 9.91 12.30
CA TRP A 42 -10.82 8.69 12.68
C TRP A 42 -9.60 8.40 11.80
N LEU A 43 -9.65 8.76 10.52
CA LEU A 43 -8.53 8.60 9.60
C LEU A 43 -7.39 9.59 9.86
N CYS A 44 -7.69 10.87 10.09
CA CYS A 44 -6.67 11.92 10.14
C CYS A 44 -6.38 12.41 11.56
N GLY A 45 -7.36 12.39 12.47
CA GLY A 45 -7.27 12.95 13.82
C GLY A 45 -6.11 12.37 14.63
N PRO A 46 -5.99 11.03 14.78
CA PRO A 46 -4.93 10.45 15.59
C PRO A 46 -3.54 10.76 15.01
N GLY A 47 -3.40 10.74 13.68
CA GLY A 47 -2.15 11.11 13.00
C GLY A 47 -1.83 12.60 13.12
N TYR A 48 -2.84 13.47 13.10
CA TYR A 48 -2.71 14.91 13.35
C TYR A 48 -2.19 15.21 14.76
N LEU A 49 -2.69 14.49 15.77
CA LEU A 49 -2.19 14.59 17.14
C LEU A 49 -0.78 14.03 17.26
N ALA A 50 -0.53 12.83 16.74
CA ALA A 50 0.77 12.18 16.79
C ALA A 50 1.87 13.03 16.14
N GLU A 51 1.60 13.62 14.97
CA GLU A 51 2.52 14.54 14.32
C GLU A 51 2.94 15.70 15.23
N ARG A 52 2.00 16.28 15.99
CA ARG A 52 2.26 17.44 16.85
C ARG A 52 2.94 17.09 18.16
N LEU A 53 2.62 15.91 18.69
CA LEU A 53 3.19 15.42 19.95
C LEU A 53 4.62 14.90 19.73
N ILE A 54 4.86 14.30 18.58
CA ILE A 54 6.14 13.66 18.26
C ILE A 54 7.05 14.66 17.54
N LEU A 55 6.68 15.23 16.40
CA LEU A 55 7.62 16.03 15.60
C LEU A 55 7.83 17.44 16.17
N ARG A 56 9.09 17.90 16.16
CA ARG A 56 9.44 19.29 16.49
C ARG A 56 9.25 20.20 15.29
N GLU A 57 9.88 19.82 14.19
CA GLU A 57 9.80 20.53 12.91
C GLU A 57 8.80 19.82 12.01
N ARG A 58 7.92 20.62 11.42
CA ARG A 58 6.79 20.10 10.66
C ARG A 58 7.05 20.27 9.17
N PRO A 59 6.83 19.22 8.36
CA PRO A 59 7.02 19.33 6.92
C PRO A 59 5.93 20.19 6.29
N THR A 60 5.99 20.37 4.97
CA THR A 60 4.93 21.06 4.22
C THR A 60 3.56 20.43 4.42
N MET A 61 2.49 21.22 4.28
CA MET A 61 1.10 20.79 4.55
C MET A 61 0.69 19.49 3.84
N LEU A 62 1.11 19.29 2.59
CA LEU A 62 0.75 18.08 1.84
C LEU A 62 1.42 16.82 2.41
N LEU A 63 2.68 16.93 2.86
CA LEU A 63 3.36 15.84 3.57
C LEU A 63 2.71 15.57 4.93
N ARG A 64 2.34 16.62 5.65
CA ARG A 64 1.59 16.50 6.92
C ARG A 64 0.28 15.76 6.71
N PHE A 65 -0.48 16.09 5.67
CA PHE A 65 -1.73 15.40 5.34
C PHE A 65 -1.50 13.90 5.08
N ALA A 66 -0.46 13.53 4.33
CA ALA A 66 -0.11 12.12 4.14
C ALA A 66 0.26 11.43 5.46
N LEU A 67 1.01 12.09 6.35
CA LEU A 67 1.29 11.58 7.70
C LEU A 67 0.01 11.42 8.52
N TRP A 68 -0.91 12.37 8.47
CA TRP A 68 -2.17 12.31 9.22
C TRP A 68 -3.00 11.09 8.80
N CYS A 69 -3.17 10.86 7.50
CA CYS A 69 -3.91 9.70 7.01
C CYS A 69 -3.21 8.38 7.36
N GLY A 70 -1.91 8.26 7.08
CA GLY A 70 -1.20 6.99 7.27
C GLY A 70 -0.99 6.64 8.74
N ILE A 71 -0.48 7.58 9.55
CA ILE A 71 -0.26 7.36 10.98
C ILE A 71 -1.59 7.27 11.72
N GLY A 72 -2.61 8.03 11.31
CA GLY A 72 -3.94 7.94 11.89
C GLY A 72 -4.55 6.56 11.71
N TRP A 73 -4.51 6.01 10.50
CA TRP A 73 -4.95 4.63 10.25
C TRP A 73 -4.18 3.62 11.11
N SER A 74 -2.85 3.72 11.14
CA SER A 74 -2.00 2.83 11.92
C SER A 74 -2.34 2.85 13.41
N LEU A 75 -2.60 4.03 13.98
CA LEU A 75 -2.96 4.18 15.39
C LEU A 75 -4.34 3.59 15.69
N VAL A 76 -5.32 3.70 14.79
CA VAL A 76 -6.64 3.07 14.97
C VAL A 76 -6.53 1.54 14.96
N ALA A 77 -5.75 0.98 14.03
CA ALA A 77 -5.51 -0.46 13.97
C ALA A 77 -4.81 -0.98 15.24
N LEU A 78 -3.78 -0.25 15.72
CA LEU A 78 -3.09 -0.58 16.96
C LEU A 78 -3.98 -0.43 18.19
N PHE A 79 -4.82 0.61 18.24
CA PHE A 79 -5.78 0.81 19.33
C PHE A 79 -6.73 -0.39 19.47
N TYR A 80 -7.33 -0.84 18.36
CA TYR A 80 -8.18 -2.03 18.36
C TYR A 80 -7.41 -3.31 18.73
N GLN A 81 -6.17 -3.46 18.27
CA GLN A 81 -5.33 -4.62 18.61
C GLN A 81 -5.14 -4.73 20.11
N TRP A 82 -4.67 -3.65 20.73
CA TRP A 82 -4.35 -3.64 22.15
C TRP A 82 -5.61 -3.66 23.03
N ALA A 83 -6.70 -3.03 22.60
CA ALA A 83 -8.00 -3.18 23.26
C ALA A 83 -8.48 -4.64 23.24
N THR A 84 -8.40 -5.31 22.08
CA THR A 84 -8.79 -6.71 21.94
C THR A 84 -7.90 -7.63 22.77
N PHE A 85 -6.59 -7.40 22.75
CA PHE A 85 -5.65 -8.16 23.57
C PHE A 85 -5.91 -8.00 25.07
N ALA A 86 -6.33 -6.82 25.50
CA ALA A 86 -6.74 -6.55 26.88
C ALA A 86 -8.17 -7.06 27.22
N GLY A 87 -8.87 -7.70 26.28
CA GLY A 87 -10.25 -8.15 26.45
C GLY A 87 -11.29 -7.03 26.51
N LEU A 88 -10.92 -5.79 26.15
CA LEU A 88 -11.81 -4.63 26.17
C LEU A 88 -12.71 -4.65 24.93
N GLN A 89 -13.99 -4.33 25.13
CA GLN A 89 -14.96 -4.14 24.06
C GLN A 89 -15.12 -2.64 23.80
N LEU A 90 -14.77 -2.20 22.59
CA LEU A 90 -14.93 -0.84 22.11
C LEU A 90 -16.37 -0.60 21.68
N THR A 91 -17.24 -0.42 22.67
CA THR A 91 -18.67 -0.14 22.50
C THR A 91 -18.91 1.26 21.92
N THR A 92 -20.10 1.47 21.34
CA THR A 92 -20.50 2.77 20.79
C THR A 92 -20.32 3.95 21.76
N PRO A 93 -20.73 3.88 23.06
CA PRO A 93 -20.51 4.98 23.99
C PRO A 93 -19.03 5.29 24.22
N LEU A 94 -18.18 4.26 24.32
CA LEU A 94 -16.74 4.45 24.48
C LEU A 94 -16.12 5.10 23.24
N LEU A 95 -16.48 4.63 22.04
CA LEU A 95 -16.04 5.24 20.79
C LEU A 95 -16.52 6.68 20.63
N ALA A 96 -17.72 7.00 21.12
CA ALA A 96 -18.24 8.36 21.12
C ALA A 96 -17.41 9.28 22.04
N ILE A 97 -17.09 8.83 23.25
CA ILE A 97 -16.20 9.55 24.18
C ILE A 97 -14.82 9.79 23.55
N VAL A 98 -14.23 8.74 22.96
CA VAL A 98 -12.95 8.84 22.26
C VAL A 98 -13.03 9.83 21.10
N THR A 99 -14.12 9.81 20.33
CA THR A 99 -14.33 10.74 19.22
C THR A 99 -14.45 12.19 19.69
N VAL A 100 -15.23 12.46 20.75
CA VAL A 100 -15.37 13.80 21.33
C VAL A 100 -14.01 14.29 21.86
N GLY A 101 -13.28 13.45 22.59
CA GLY A 101 -11.93 13.77 23.07
C GLY A 101 -10.96 14.06 21.93
N LEU A 102 -11.00 13.25 20.87
CA LEU A 102 -10.17 13.41 19.67
C LEU A 102 -10.47 14.74 18.96
N VAL A 103 -11.75 15.04 18.73
CA VAL A 103 -12.19 16.31 18.12
C VAL A 103 -11.80 17.50 18.98
N GLY A 104 -12.05 17.44 20.30
CA GLY A 104 -11.69 18.49 21.24
C GLY A 104 -10.19 18.78 21.27
N CYS A 105 -9.35 17.74 21.35
CA CYS A 105 -7.89 17.87 21.30
C CYS A 105 -7.42 18.44 19.95
N CYS A 106 -7.95 17.95 18.83
CA CYS A 106 -7.60 18.46 17.50
C CYS A 106 -7.97 19.93 17.35
N ALA A 107 -9.19 20.31 17.77
CA ALA A 107 -9.70 21.67 17.72
C ALA A 107 -8.89 22.61 18.62
N LEU A 108 -8.56 22.20 19.85
CA LEU A 108 -7.74 22.98 20.78
C LEU A 108 -6.36 23.26 20.19
N LEU A 109 -5.68 22.24 19.66
CA LEU A 109 -4.36 22.42 19.06
C LEU A 109 -4.42 23.26 17.78
N ALA A 110 -5.43 23.05 16.93
CA ALA A 110 -5.63 23.87 15.74
C ALA A 110 -5.85 25.34 16.11
N TRP A 111 -6.66 25.60 17.13
CA TRP A 111 -6.98 26.94 17.62
C TRP A 111 -5.77 27.69 18.18
N ARG A 112 -4.92 26.99 18.94
CA ARG A 112 -3.67 27.53 19.48
C ARG A 112 -2.70 27.91 18.37
N GLU A 113 -2.58 27.06 17.35
CA GLU A 113 -1.68 27.31 16.22
C GLU A 113 -2.16 28.43 15.30
N ALA A 114 -3.47 28.53 15.05
CA ALA A 114 -4.07 29.59 14.26
C ALA A 114 -3.87 31.00 14.86
N ALA A 115 -3.49 31.10 16.13
CA ALA A 115 -3.14 32.36 16.77
C ALA A 115 -1.82 32.95 16.25
N GLY A 116 -0.86 32.08 15.89
CA GLY A 116 0.49 32.46 15.49
C GLY A 116 0.75 32.45 13.98
N THR A 117 -0.23 32.01 13.18
CA THR A 117 -0.09 31.96 11.72
C THR A 117 -0.39 33.32 11.09
N GLY A 118 0.57 33.85 10.32
CA GLY A 118 0.39 35.02 9.47
C GLY A 118 -0.67 34.81 8.38
N PRO A 119 -0.94 35.82 7.53
CA PRO A 119 -1.94 35.73 6.48
C PRO A 119 -1.70 34.51 5.59
N ALA A 120 -2.77 33.81 5.23
CA ALA A 120 -2.72 32.63 4.38
C ALA A 120 -2.07 32.98 3.05
N LEU A 121 -0.90 32.40 2.78
CA LEU A 121 -0.26 32.50 1.47
C LEU A 121 -1.19 31.81 0.44
N TRP A 122 -1.38 32.46 -0.70
CA TRP A 122 -2.15 31.89 -1.78
C TRP A 122 -1.53 30.55 -2.23
N PRO A 123 -2.35 29.52 -2.49
CA PRO A 123 -1.83 28.23 -2.89
C PRO A 123 -1.07 28.35 -4.21
N SER A 124 0.11 27.72 -4.30
CA SER A 124 0.87 27.66 -5.54
C SER A 124 0.04 27.03 -6.67
N TRP A 125 0.22 27.48 -7.92
CA TRP A 125 -0.52 26.93 -9.07
C TRP A 125 -0.50 25.39 -9.18
N PRO A 126 0.60 24.66 -8.86
CA PRO A 126 0.58 23.20 -8.93
C PRO A 126 -0.34 22.57 -7.87
N LEU A 127 -0.43 23.20 -6.69
CA LEU A 127 -1.35 22.76 -5.64
C LEU A 127 -2.80 23.02 -6.05
N VAL A 128 -3.10 24.17 -6.66
CA VAL A 128 -4.44 24.46 -7.18
C VAL A 128 -4.86 23.43 -8.22
N LEU A 129 -3.99 23.11 -9.18
CA LEU A 129 -4.27 22.07 -10.18
C LEU A 129 -4.41 20.68 -9.56
N LEU A 130 -3.59 20.33 -8.56
CA LEU A 130 -3.75 19.07 -7.82
C LEU A 130 -5.13 19.00 -7.15
N LEU A 131 -5.56 20.08 -6.48
CA LEU A 131 -6.86 20.15 -5.82
C LEU A 131 -8.03 20.07 -6.82
N LEU A 132 -7.89 20.70 -8.00
CA LEU A 132 -8.87 20.57 -9.09
C LEU A 132 -8.96 19.12 -9.57
N VAL A 133 -7.82 18.47 -9.83
CA VAL A 133 -7.79 17.05 -10.22
C VAL A 133 -8.37 16.16 -9.13
N PHE A 134 -8.07 16.44 -7.85
CA PHE A 134 -8.64 15.73 -6.71
C PHE A 134 -10.16 15.88 -6.64
N ALA A 135 -10.70 17.09 -6.82
CA ALA A 135 -12.14 17.34 -6.85
C ALA A 135 -12.83 16.58 -8.01
N ILE A 136 -12.24 16.60 -9.21
CA ILE A 136 -12.74 15.81 -10.34
C ILE A 136 -12.66 14.32 -10.03
N THR A 137 -11.59 13.87 -9.36
CA THR A 137 -11.42 12.46 -8.97
C THR A 137 -12.52 12.03 -8.01
N ILE A 138 -12.78 12.78 -6.93
CA ILE A 138 -13.90 12.53 -6.00
C ILE A 138 -15.20 12.39 -6.78
N TRP A 139 -15.51 13.37 -7.62
CA TRP A 139 -16.74 13.34 -8.41
C TRP A 139 -16.84 12.07 -9.27
N THR A 140 -15.77 11.70 -9.98
CA THR A 140 -15.77 10.48 -10.80
C THR A 140 -15.92 9.20 -9.98
N ARG A 141 -15.34 9.14 -8.77
CA ARG A 141 -15.41 7.97 -7.89
C ARG A 141 -16.83 7.74 -7.39
N PHE A 142 -17.50 8.79 -6.91
CA PHE A 142 -18.90 8.67 -6.49
C PHE A 142 -19.84 8.42 -7.67
N ARG A 143 -19.59 9.00 -8.84
CA ARG A 143 -20.35 8.69 -10.07
C ARG A 143 -20.24 7.23 -10.51
N GLN A 144 -19.10 6.57 -10.26
CA GLN A 144 -18.89 5.16 -10.63
C GLN A 144 -19.71 4.18 -9.79
N ILE A 145 -20.12 4.59 -8.59
CA ILE A 145 -20.89 3.74 -7.67
C ILE A 145 -22.34 4.20 -7.51
N ALA A 146 -22.77 5.25 -8.24
CA ALA A 146 -24.07 5.89 -8.04
C ALA A 146 -25.25 4.91 -8.18
N ASP A 147 -25.11 3.91 -9.06
CA ASP A 147 -26.14 2.91 -9.34
C ASP A 147 -25.86 1.56 -8.64
N LEU A 148 -24.84 1.47 -7.78
CA LEU A 148 -24.51 0.25 -7.04
C LEU A 148 -25.25 0.21 -5.69
N ALA A 149 -26.12 -0.78 -5.53
CA ALA A 149 -26.77 -1.06 -4.25
C ALA A 149 -25.81 -1.70 -3.23
N LEU A 150 -24.86 -2.51 -3.71
CA LEU A 150 -23.91 -3.29 -2.91
C LEU A 150 -22.50 -3.21 -3.49
N PRO A 151 -21.44 -3.34 -2.65
CA PRO A 151 -20.08 -3.56 -3.12
C PRO A 151 -19.98 -4.73 -4.12
N ALA A 152 -19.15 -4.57 -5.14
CA ALA A 152 -18.97 -5.60 -6.16
C ALA A 152 -18.02 -6.73 -5.69
N TRP A 153 -18.24 -7.93 -6.24
CA TRP A 153 -17.37 -9.10 -6.18
C TRP A 153 -17.16 -9.70 -4.76
N VAL A 154 -16.42 -10.80 -4.75
CA VAL A 154 -16.26 -11.75 -3.63
C VAL A 154 -15.56 -11.14 -2.41
N ASP A 155 -14.45 -10.39 -2.54
CA ASP A 155 -13.71 -9.88 -1.37
C ASP A 155 -14.58 -8.92 -0.54
N SER A 156 -15.43 -8.14 -1.21
CA SER A 156 -16.30 -7.18 -0.53
C SER A 156 -17.27 -7.84 0.45
N VAL A 157 -17.79 -9.04 0.13
CA VAL A 157 -18.70 -9.78 1.03
C VAL A 157 -17.97 -10.21 2.30
N HIS A 158 -16.72 -10.67 2.16
CA HIS A 158 -15.88 -11.03 3.32
C HIS A 158 -15.54 -9.81 4.17
N HIS A 159 -15.28 -8.67 3.53
CA HIS A 159 -15.05 -7.41 4.24
C HIS A 159 -16.29 -6.97 5.04
N ILE A 160 -17.48 -7.08 4.46
CA ILE A 160 -18.75 -6.80 5.17
C ILE A 160 -18.86 -7.71 6.41
N LEU A 161 -18.65 -9.02 6.27
CA LEU A 161 -18.75 -9.96 7.39
C LEU A 161 -17.77 -9.60 8.52
N MET A 162 -16.52 -9.34 8.19
CA MET A 162 -15.49 -8.99 9.17
C MET A 162 -15.79 -7.66 9.89
N ILE A 163 -16.30 -6.66 9.16
CA ILE A 163 -16.74 -5.39 9.77
C ILE A 163 -17.91 -5.66 10.71
N LYS A 164 -18.90 -6.45 10.29
CA LYS A 164 -20.05 -6.81 11.12
C LYS A 164 -19.63 -7.49 12.42
N VAL A 165 -18.73 -8.47 12.35
CA VAL A 165 -18.16 -9.13 13.54
C VAL A 165 -17.44 -8.12 14.45
N ALA A 166 -16.68 -7.19 13.88
CA ALA A 166 -15.97 -6.17 14.67
C ALA A 166 -16.93 -5.17 15.35
N VAL A 167 -18.03 -4.82 14.69
CA VAL A 167 -19.11 -3.99 15.26
C VAL A 167 -19.81 -4.73 16.40
N GLU A 168 -20.20 -5.99 16.19
CA GLU A 168 -20.96 -6.77 17.18
C GLU A 168 -20.14 -7.10 18.44
N ARG A 169 -18.84 -7.34 18.28
CA ARG A 169 -17.95 -7.66 19.42
C ARG A 169 -17.28 -6.43 20.04
N GLY A 170 -17.27 -5.29 19.35
CA GLY A 170 -16.44 -4.14 19.72
C GLY A 170 -14.94 -4.46 19.72
N GLN A 171 -14.50 -5.46 18.95
CA GLN A 171 -13.14 -6.00 18.98
C GLN A 171 -12.64 -6.32 17.59
N ALA A 172 -11.34 -6.57 17.46
CA ALA A 172 -10.77 -7.10 16.23
C ALA A 172 -11.41 -8.47 15.89
N PRO A 173 -11.73 -8.75 14.61
CA PRO A 173 -12.44 -9.96 14.19
C PRO A 173 -11.51 -11.19 14.16
N LEU A 174 -10.99 -11.59 15.32
CA LEU A 174 -10.10 -12.75 15.47
C LEU A 174 -10.84 -14.10 15.35
N SER A 175 -12.17 -14.11 15.41
CA SER A 175 -13.01 -15.29 15.18
C SER A 175 -14.27 -14.84 14.45
N LEU A 176 -14.72 -15.65 13.49
CA LEU A 176 -15.90 -15.38 12.67
C LEU A 176 -17.14 -16.17 13.13
N GLN A 177 -17.06 -16.87 14.26
CA GLN A 177 -18.21 -17.56 14.83
C GLN A 177 -19.29 -16.57 15.33
N PRO A 178 -20.59 -16.94 15.25
CA PRO A 178 -21.13 -18.20 14.72
C PRO A 178 -21.33 -18.21 13.19
N TYR A 179 -21.02 -17.11 12.49
CA TYR A 179 -21.26 -16.99 11.04
C TYR A 179 -20.43 -17.97 10.21
N LEU A 180 -19.18 -18.20 10.61
CA LEU A 180 -18.29 -19.18 10.00
C LEU A 180 -17.51 -19.90 11.11
N PRO A 181 -17.22 -21.21 10.96
CA PRO A 181 -16.45 -22.00 11.92
C PRO A 181 -14.94 -21.70 11.80
N VAL A 182 -14.57 -20.42 11.90
CA VAL A 182 -13.20 -19.94 11.83
C VAL A 182 -12.84 -19.26 13.15
N GLU A 183 -11.94 -19.87 13.88
CA GLU A 183 -11.32 -19.33 15.09
C GLU A 183 -9.88 -18.91 14.78
N GLU A 184 -9.35 -17.97 15.55
CA GLU A 184 -7.97 -17.49 15.40
C GLU A 184 -7.61 -17.12 13.94
N LEU A 185 -8.45 -16.29 13.32
CA LEU A 185 -8.34 -15.86 11.92
C LEU A 185 -6.97 -15.18 11.65
N PRO A 186 -6.05 -15.80 10.89
CA PRO A 186 -4.72 -15.26 10.65
C PRO A 186 -4.72 -14.28 9.46
N TYR A 187 -5.54 -13.23 9.56
CA TYR A 187 -5.75 -12.26 8.48
C TYR A 187 -5.51 -10.82 8.96
N HIS A 188 -5.18 -9.91 8.04
CA HIS A 188 -5.04 -8.48 8.33
C HIS A 188 -6.41 -7.80 8.41
N TRP A 189 -6.75 -7.25 9.57
CA TRP A 189 -8.09 -6.70 9.84
C TRP A 189 -8.12 -5.20 10.17
N GLY A 190 -6.97 -4.51 10.05
CA GLY A 190 -6.82 -3.08 10.37
C GLY A 190 -7.68 -2.14 9.54
N TYR A 191 -8.09 -2.56 8.33
CA TYR A 191 -9.12 -1.86 7.55
C TYR A 191 -10.49 -1.97 8.21
N HIS A 192 -10.89 -3.18 8.59
CA HIS A 192 -12.23 -3.51 9.06
C HIS A 192 -12.57 -2.78 10.36
N VAL A 193 -11.61 -2.65 11.27
CA VAL A 193 -11.85 -1.99 12.56
C VAL A 193 -12.00 -0.48 12.46
N LEU A 194 -11.32 0.19 11.52
CA LEU A 194 -11.55 1.60 11.24
C LEU A 194 -12.96 1.81 10.71
N ILE A 195 -13.39 0.95 9.79
CA ILE A 195 -14.74 1.01 9.24
C ILE A 195 -15.78 0.66 10.30
N ALA A 196 -15.53 -0.31 11.17
CA ALA A 196 -16.41 -0.67 12.29
C ALA A 196 -16.58 0.50 13.28
N ALA A 197 -15.51 1.23 13.60
CA ALA A 197 -15.59 2.42 14.45
C ALA A 197 -16.49 3.50 13.84
N VAL A 198 -16.34 3.75 12.54
CA VAL A 198 -17.20 4.70 11.80
C VAL A 198 -18.65 4.18 11.72
N GLN A 199 -18.86 2.87 11.54
CA GLN A 199 -20.20 2.29 11.49
C GLN A 199 -20.95 2.50 12.81
N GLN A 200 -20.32 2.15 13.93
CA GLN A 200 -20.91 2.27 15.27
C GLN A 200 -21.37 3.69 15.58
N LEU A 201 -20.68 4.70 15.06
CA LEU A 201 -20.97 6.12 15.30
C LEU A 201 -21.88 6.77 14.26
N SER A 202 -21.89 6.26 13.03
CA SER A 202 -22.69 6.84 11.93
C SER A 202 -24.07 6.20 11.79
N GLY A 203 -24.26 4.95 12.22
CA GLY A 203 -25.49 4.19 12.02
C GLY A 203 -25.76 3.79 10.56
N LEU A 204 -24.80 4.02 9.65
CA LEU A 204 -24.94 3.68 8.24
C LEU A 204 -24.84 2.16 8.04
N ASP A 205 -25.56 1.61 7.07
CA ASP A 205 -25.45 0.20 6.71
C ASP A 205 -24.02 -0.17 6.25
N THR A 206 -23.56 -1.38 6.60
CA THR A 206 -22.20 -1.85 6.33
C THR A 206 -21.87 -1.86 4.83
N ALA A 207 -22.81 -2.25 3.96
CA ALA A 207 -22.55 -2.35 2.53
C ALA A 207 -22.35 -0.96 1.91
N GLN A 208 -23.19 0.00 2.29
CA GLN A 208 -23.03 1.40 1.87
C GLN A 208 -21.74 2.00 2.43
N LEU A 209 -21.40 1.69 3.67
CA LEU A 209 -20.19 2.19 4.32
C LEU A 209 -18.92 1.73 3.57
N VAL A 210 -18.88 0.45 3.17
CA VAL A 210 -17.80 -0.11 2.35
C VAL A 210 -17.71 0.56 0.97
N LEU A 211 -18.84 0.75 0.28
CA LEU A 211 -18.87 1.42 -1.03
C LEU A 211 -18.30 2.85 -0.96
N TRP A 212 -18.84 3.65 -0.05
CA TRP A 212 -18.51 5.07 0.05
C TRP A 212 -17.09 5.28 0.57
N SER A 213 -16.67 4.55 1.60
CA SER A 213 -15.31 4.65 2.14
C SER A 213 -14.26 4.25 1.10
N GLY A 214 -14.52 3.22 0.30
CA GLY A 214 -13.67 2.83 -0.83
C GLY A 214 -13.43 3.97 -1.84
N GLN A 215 -14.46 4.78 -2.13
CA GLN A 215 -14.33 5.94 -3.01
C GLN A 215 -13.51 7.07 -2.40
N VAL A 216 -13.72 7.33 -1.10
CA VAL A 216 -12.92 8.31 -0.35
C VAL A 216 -11.46 7.91 -0.39
N PHE A 217 -11.13 6.67 -0.02
CA PHE A 217 -9.76 6.19 -0.03
C PHE A 217 -9.15 6.19 -1.42
N GLY A 218 -9.94 5.81 -2.44
CA GLY A 218 -9.54 5.82 -3.84
C GLY A 218 -9.18 7.22 -4.34
N ALA A 219 -9.93 8.24 -3.90
CA ALA A 219 -9.61 9.64 -4.20
C ALA A 219 -8.40 10.14 -3.41
N LEU A 220 -8.28 9.78 -2.12
CA LEU A 220 -7.16 10.21 -1.26
C LEU A 220 -5.79 9.77 -1.76
N GLN A 221 -5.71 8.68 -2.54
CA GLN A 221 -4.49 8.26 -3.24
C GLN A 221 -3.86 9.37 -4.11
N VAL A 222 -4.69 10.28 -4.65
CA VAL A 222 -4.21 11.46 -5.41
C VAL A 222 -3.34 12.36 -4.52
N LEU A 223 -3.79 12.65 -3.30
CA LEU A 223 -3.10 13.54 -2.39
C LEU A 223 -1.89 12.87 -1.75
N THR A 224 -2.03 11.64 -1.26
CA THR A 224 -0.93 10.93 -0.59
C THR A 224 0.16 10.50 -1.58
N GLY A 225 -0.21 10.09 -2.80
CA GLY A 225 0.73 9.81 -3.88
C GLY A 225 1.48 11.07 -4.34
N ALA A 226 0.78 12.21 -4.48
CA ALA A 226 1.42 13.48 -4.79
C ALA A 226 2.33 13.97 -3.64
N ALA A 227 1.97 13.72 -2.38
CA ALA A 227 2.83 14.00 -1.23
C ALA A 227 4.14 13.20 -1.29
N LEU A 228 4.07 11.91 -1.59
CA LEU A 228 5.26 11.07 -1.76
C LEU A 228 6.12 11.54 -2.93
N ALA A 229 5.51 11.91 -4.06
CA ALA A 229 6.24 12.48 -5.19
C ALA A 229 6.92 13.81 -4.83
N LEU A 230 6.23 14.68 -4.07
CA LEU A 230 6.80 15.94 -3.59
C LEU A 230 7.97 15.70 -2.64
N PHE A 231 7.87 14.72 -1.75
CA PHE A 231 8.96 14.31 -0.87
C PHE A 231 10.20 13.87 -1.66
N PHE A 232 9.99 13.03 -2.67
CA PHE A 232 11.07 12.47 -3.49
C PHE A 232 11.72 13.45 -4.46
N TRP A 233 10.92 14.29 -5.11
CA TRP A 233 11.43 15.21 -6.14
C TRP A 233 11.73 16.60 -5.59
N ARG A 234 11.14 16.98 -4.46
CA ARG A 234 11.27 18.32 -3.83
C ARG A 234 10.87 19.46 -4.78
N ARG A 235 9.93 19.19 -5.70
CA ARG A 235 9.45 20.14 -6.72
C ARG A 235 7.92 20.14 -6.75
N PRO A 236 7.24 21.27 -6.49
CA PRO A 236 5.79 21.35 -6.60
C PRO A 236 5.23 21.04 -8.00
N ALA A 237 6.02 21.21 -9.06
CA ALA A 237 5.59 20.92 -10.43
C ALA A 237 5.23 19.44 -10.68
N VAL A 238 5.64 18.50 -9.82
CA VAL A 238 5.25 17.08 -9.95
C VAL A 238 3.78 16.85 -9.60
N LEU A 239 3.20 17.71 -8.75
CA LEU A 239 1.90 17.48 -8.11
C LEU A 239 0.77 17.24 -9.13
N PRO A 240 0.57 18.10 -10.15
CA PRO A 240 -0.57 17.96 -11.05
C PRO A 240 -0.46 16.70 -11.91
N VAL A 241 0.76 16.34 -12.34
CA VAL A 241 0.99 15.18 -13.21
C VAL A 241 0.75 13.88 -12.45
N VAL A 242 1.28 13.78 -11.22
CA VAL A 242 1.05 12.61 -10.36
C VAL A 242 -0.43 12.47 -10.04
N GLY A 243 -1.08 13.56 -9.65
CA GLY A 243 -2.51 13.56 -9.36
C GLY A 243 -3.35 13.17 -10.56
N LEU A 244 -3.02 13.67 -11.76
CA LEU A 244 -3.71 13.33 -13.00
C LEU A 244 -3.58 11.85 -13.35
N ILE A 245 -2.38 11.29 -13.19
CA ILE A 245 -2.13 9.87 -13.49
C ILE A 245 -2.91 8.99 -12.52
N ILE A 246 -2.78 9.21 -11.21
CA ILE A 246 -3.45 8.40 -10.18
C ILE A 246 -4.98 8.57 -10.25
N GLY A 247 -5.46 9.81 -10.39
CA GLY A 247 -6.87 10.13 -10.33
C GLY A 247 -7.66 9.79 -11.59
N LEU A 248 -7.09 10.05 -12.77
CA LEU A 248 -7.90 10.12 -14.01
C LEU A 248 -7.34 9.29 -15.18
N ILE A 249 -6.02 9.15 -15.34
CA ILE A 249 -5.45 8.41 -16.48
C ILE A 249 -5.34 6.92 -16.19
N SER A 250 -4.75 6.55 -15.05
CA SER A 250 -4.62 5.15 -14.64
C SER A 250 -5.99 4.58 -14.29
N PHE A 251 -6.25 3.35 -14.74
CA PHE A 251 -7.48 2.64 -14.35
C PHE A 251 -7.42 2.21 -12.87
N LEU A 252 -6.23 2.10 -12.30
CA LEU A 252 -5.97 1.88 -10.87
C LEU A 252 -5.65 3.23 -10.20
N PRO A 253 -6.15 3.49 -8.98
CA PRO A 253 -6.86 2.57 -8.09
C PRO A 253 -8.39 2.51 -8.33
N ALA A 254 -8.93 3.22 -9.33
CA ALA A 254 -10.38 3.28 -9.56
C ALA A 254 -11.04 1.90 -9.65
N TYR A 255 -10.37 0.96 -10.31
CA TYR A 255 -10.87 -0.39 -10.55
C TYR A 255 -10.90 -1.28 -9.29
N TYR A 256 -10.29 -0.86 -8.17
CA TYR A 256 -10.35 -1.63 -6.92
C TYR A 256 -11.76 -1.82 -6.38
N VAL A 257 -12.69 -0.91 -6.69
CA VAL A 257 -14.10 -1.05 -6.34
C VAL A 257 -14.73 -2.31 -6.95
N ALA A 258 -14.25 -2.74 -8.12
CA ALA A 258 -14.79 -3.90 -8.83
C ALA A 258 -14.36 -5.23 -8.19
N TRP A 259 -13.28 -5.24 -7.40
CA TRP A 259 -12.77 -6.43 -6.73
C TRP A 259 -12.96 -6.42 -5.23
N GLY A 260 -13.19 -5.24 -4.63
CA GLY A 260 -13.17 -5.09 -3.18
C GLY A 260 -11.76 -5.02 -2.59
N ARG A 261 -10.74 -4.56 -3.35
CA ARG A 261 -9.34 -4.43 -2.89
C ARG A 261 -9.13 -3.27 -1.90
N TYR A 262 -10.03 -3.14 -0.93
CA TYR A 262 -10.06 -2.02 0.02
C TYR A 262 -8.94 -2.10 1.05
N THR A 263 -8.58 -3.30 1.53
CA THR A 263 -7.43 -3.49 2.42
C THR A 263 -6.12 -3.05 1.75
N GLN A 264 -5.93 -3.39 0.47
CA GLN A 264 -4.75 -2.98 -0.29
C GLN A 264 -4.74 -1.47 -0.52
N LEU A 265 -5.90 -0.91 -0.87
CA LEU A 265 -6.08 0.53 -1.01
C LEU A 265 -5.72 1.27 0.29
N SER A 266 -6.11 0.76 1.45
CA SER A 266 -5.73 1.30 2.76
C SER A 266 -4.24 1.19 3.01
N GLY A 267 -3.62 0.05 2.73
CA GLY A 267 -2.17 -0.12 2.86
C GLY A 267 -1.39 0.90 2.00
N LEU A 268 -1.88 1.16 0.78
CA LEU A 268 -1.27 2.15 -0.13
C LEU A 268 -1.46 3.60 0.35
N LEU A 269 -2.48 3.90 1.18
CA LEU A 269 -2.58 5.21 1.86
C LEU A 269 -1.55 5.37 2.98
N ILE A 270 -1.20 4.29 3.67
CA ILE A 270 -0.21 4.30 4.76
C ILE A 270 1.22 4.38 4.22
N LEU A 271 1.51 3.74 3.09
CA LEU A 271 2.85 3.66 2.51
C LEU A 271 3.55 5.03 2.38
N PRO A 272 2.93 6.10 1.82
CA PRO A 272 3.52 7.43 1.78
C PRO A 272 3.96 7.96 3.15
N ALA A 273 3.15 7.78 4.19
CA ALA A 273 3.49 8.25 5.54
C ALA A 273 4.72 7.53 6.09
N VAL A 274 4.81 6.21 5.87
CA VAL A 274 5.95 5.39 6.29
C VAL A 274 7.21 5.81 5.53
N ALA A 275 7.13 5.95 4.20
CA ALA A 275 8.25 6.36 3.36
C ALA A 275 8.75 7.77 3.69
N ILE A 276 7.85 8.72 3.94
CA ILE A 276 8.20 10.09 4.35
C ILE A 276 8.87 10.06 5.74
N SER A 277 8.33 9.30 6.69
CA SER A 277 8.89 9.21 8.04
C SER A 277 10.27 8.57 8.03
N TRP A 278 10.40 7.41 7.37
CA TRP A 278 11.67 6.70 7.24
C TRP A 278 12.72 7.53 6.50
N GLY A 279 12.36 8.12 5.36
CA GLY A 279 13.26 8.98 4.61
C GLY A 279 13.68 10.22 5.41
N SER A 280 12.78 10.81 6.18
CA SER A 280 13.12 11.94 7.06
C SER A 280 14.07 11.51 8.17
N GLY A 281 13.90 10.32 8.75
CA GLY A 281 14.88 9.73 9.68
C GLY A 281 16.25 9.47 9.04
N LEU A 282 16.28 9.07 7.76
CA LEU A 282 17.54 8.89 7.01
C LEU A 282 18.25 10.20 6.65
N TYR A 283 17.56 11.32 6.50
CA TYR A 283 18.18 12.57 6.01
C TYR A 283 18.24 13.68 7.06
N THR A 284 17.57 13.52 8.20
CA THR A 284 17.64 14.46 9.33
C THR A 284 18.33 13.80 10.53
N ARG A 285 18.61 14.59 11.57
CA ARG A 285 19.10 14.08 12.87
C ARG A 285 17.99 13.92 13.90
N ASP A 286 16.74 14.12 13.52
CA ASP A 286 15.61 14.02 14.43
C ASP A 286 15.16 12.56 14.52
N SER A 287 15.53 11.89 15.61
CA SER A 287 15.20 10.48 15.83
C SER A 287 13.70 10.23 15.98
N ARG A 288 12.89 11.28 16.17
CA ARG A 288 11.43 11.15 16.34
C ARG A 288 10.72 10.69 15.07
N TRP A 289 11.34 10.89 13.90
CA TRP A 289 10.86 10.33 12.64
C TRP A 289 10.83 8.81 12.64
N TRP A 290 11.77 8.17 13.35
CA TRP A 290 11.81 6.72 13.52
C TRP A 290 10.63 6.19 14.31
N ALA A 291 10.15 6.94 15.32
CA ALA A 291 8.95 6.57 16.06
C ALA A 291 7.69 6.56 15.17
N LEU A 292 7.52 7.56 14.29
CA LEU A 292 6.43 7.56 13.31
C LEU A 292 6.58 6.40 12.30
N ALA A 293 7.80 6.10 11.87
CA ALA A 293 8.04 4.96 10.99
C ALA A 293 7.68 3.63 11.66
N ALA A 294 8.02 3.44 12.95
CA ALA A 294 7.67 2.24 13.71
C ALA A 294 6.14 2.06 13.85
N ILE A 295 5.42 3.14 14.21
CA ILE A 295 3.95 3.14 14.28
C ILE A 295 3.35 2.81 12.90
N GLY A 296 3.86 3.44 11.86
CA GLY A 296 3.42 3.24 10.49
C GLY A 296 3.61 1.79 10.03
N LEU A 297 4.79 1.20 10.25
CA LEU A 297 5.11 -0.20 9.92
C LEU A 297 4.26 -1.19 10.71
N ALA A 298 4.08 -0.97 12.00
CA ALA A 298 3.23 -1.82 12.85
C ALA A 298 1.76 -1.74 12.42
N GLY A 299 1.23 -0.57 12.11
CA GLY A 299 -0.13 -0.45 11.59
C GLY A 299 -0.29 -1.05 10.18
N LEU A 300 0.71 -0.88 9.32
CA LEU A 300 0.67 -1.44 7.96
C LEU A 300 0.66 -2.97 7.96
N SER A 301 1.34 -3.62 8.91
CA SER A 301 1.28 -5.09 9.04
C SER A 301 -0.14 -5.58 9.37
N LEU A 302 -0.88 -4.83 10.19
CA LEU A 302 -2.27 -5.11 10.53
C LEU A 302 -3.26 -4.78 9.41
N VAL A 303 -2.90 -3.89 8.49
CA VAL A 303 -3.80 -3.42 7.43
C VAL A 303 -3.63 -4.20 6.14
N HIS A 304 -2.39 -4.48 5.72
CA HIS A 304 -2.13 -5.28 4.52
C HIS A 304 -0.70 -5.79 4.41
N PHE A 305 -0.51 -7.11 4.47
CA PHE A 305 0.82 -7.71 4.47
C PHE A 305 1.59 -7.55 3.15
N ARG A 306 0.95 -7.71 1.98
CA ARG A 306 1.67 -7.50 0.69
C ARG A 306 2.18 -6.07 0.52
N VAL A 307 1.39 -5.07 0.91
CA VAL A 307 1.80 -3.66 0.86
C VAL A 307 2.88 -3.35 1.90
N LEU A 308 2.89 -4.04 3.05
CA LEU A 308 4.02 -4.01 3.98
C LEU A 308 5.31 -4.43 3.26
N ILE A 309 5.32 -5.56 2.54
CA ILE A 309 6.52 -6.00 1.81
C ILE A 309 6.91 -4.98 0.72
N PHE A 310 5.96 -4.44 -0.03
CA PHE A 310 6.24 -3.40 -1.02
C PHE A 310 6.84 -2.14 -0.39
N THR A 311 6.38 -1.79 0.82
CA THR A 311 6.92 -0.67 1.59
C THR A 311 8.33 -0.99 2.06
N LEU A 312 8.56 -2.16 2.67
CA LEU A 312 9.90 -2.61 3.09
C LEU A 312 10.89 -2.64 1.92
N ALA A 313 10.46 -3.04 0.72
CA ALA A 313 11.26 -2.96 -0.51
C ALA A 313 11.69 -1.52 -0.81
N LEU A 314 10.76 -0.55 -0.74
CA LEU A 314 11.07 0.86 -0.92
C LEU A 314 12.03 1.37 0.16
N LEU A 315 11.79 1.04 1.43
CA LEU A 315 12.63 1.46 2.55
C LEU A 315 14.06 0.88 2.43
N ALA A 316 14.20 -0.37 2.00
CA ALA A 316 15.48 -1.00 1.74
C ALA A 316 16.27 -0.26 0.64
N VAL A 317 15.60 0.07 -0.48
CA VAL A 317 16.22 0.84 -1.57
C VAL A 317 16.60 2.25 -1.11
N MET A 318 15.72 2.95 -0.40
CA MET A 318 16.01 4.28 0.15
C MET A 318 17.20 4.25 1.10
N THR A 319 17.28 3.23 1.95
CA THR A 319 18.40 3.03 2.89
C THR A 319 19.69 2.75 2.11
N ALA A 320 19.68 1.81 1.16
CA ALA A 320 20.86 1.48 0.36
C ALA A 320 21.41 2.71 -0.40
N VAL A 321 20.54 3.51 -1.00
CA VAL A 321 20.94 4.76 -1.68
C VAL A 321 21.49 5.78 -0.68
N ALA A 322 20.85 5.95 0.48
CA ALA A 322 21.34 6.85 1.52
C ALA A 322 22.72 6.42 2.08
N LEU A 323 22.95 5.11 2.21
CA LEU A 323 24.24 4.54 2.66
C LEU A 323 25.35 4.75 1.65
N ALA A 324 25.05 4.57 0.35
CA ALA A 324 26.01 4.85 -0.71
C ALA A 324 26.45 6.32 -0.75
N GLU A 325 25.62 7.23 -0.23
CA GLU A 325 25.91 8.67 -0.20
C GLU A 325 26.60 9.14 1.09
N HIS A 326 26.25 8.57 2.25
CA HIS A 326 26.64 9.09 3.57
C HIS A 326 27.16 7.98 4.51
N GLY A 327 28.02 7.09 3.99
CA GLY A 327 28.53 5.91 4.70
C GLY A 327 29.11 6.18 6.09
N ASP A 328 29.65 7.37 6.34
CA ASP A 328 30.27 7.76 7.61
C ASP A 328 29.28 7.88 8.80
N THR A 329 27.98 7.97 8.52
CA THR A 329 26.92 8.09 9.56
C THR A 329 26.21 6.77 9.87
N LEU A 330 26.66 5.67 9.24
CA LEU A 330 26.00 4.35 9.28
C LEU A 330 25.87 3.75 10.69
N PRO A 331 26.90 3.74 11.57
CA PRO A 331 26.78 3.04 12.85
C PRO A 331 25.69 3.63 13.76
N GLN A 332 25.57 4.95 13.79
CA GLN A 332 24.55 5.65 14.59
C GLN A 332 23.14 5.38 14.05
N ARG A 333 23.00 5.34 12.72
CA ARG A 333 21.71 5.08 12.07
C ARG A 333 21.30 3.62 12.15
N LEU A 334 22.23 2.68 12.26
CA LEU A 334 21.92 1.26 12.40
C LEU A 334 21.12 0.98 13.68
N LEU A 335 21.46 1.64 14.79
CA LEU A 335 20.71 1.53 16.03
C LEU A 335 19.28 2.06 15.89
N ASP A 336 19.09 3.19 15.20
CA ASP A 336 17.77 3.73 14.93
C ASP A 336 16.94 2.80 14.02
N LEU A 337 17.56 2.23 12.98
CA LEU A 337 16.93 1.28 12.06
C LEU A 337 16.48 0.00 12.80
N LEU A 338 17.38 -0.58 13.61
CA LEU A 338 17.08 -1.75 14.43
C LEU A 338 16.04 -1.42 15.49
N GLY A 339 16.17 -0.28 16.17
CA GLY A 339 15.22 0.19 17.16
C GLY A 339 13.82 0.41 16.57
N THR A 340 13.73 0.96 15.37
CA THR A 340 12.46 1.11 14.62
C THR A 340 11.84 -0.24 14.31
N GLY A 341 12.65 -1.20 13.83
CA GLY A 341 12.20 -2.55 13.52
C GLY A 341 11.67 -3.27 14.76
N ILE A 342 12.44 -3.25 15.85
CA ILE A 342 12.04 -3.84 17.14
C ILE A 342 10.78 -3.18 17.67
N ALA A 343 10.71 -1.84 17.66
CA ALA A 343 9.52 -1.11 18.11
C ALA A 343 8.28 -1.48 17.28
N ALA A 344 8.41 -1.59 15.96
CA ALA A 344 7.30 -2.02 15.10
C ALA A 344 6.83 -3.45 15.41
N LEU A 345 7.78 -4.37 15.64
CA LEU A 345 7.47 -5.75 16.03
C LEU A 345 6.77 -5.82 17.40
N VAL A 346 7.25 -5.06 18.38
CA VAL A 346 6.62 -4.99 19.72
C VAL A 346 5.21 -4.42 19.62
N LEU A 347 5.01 -3.34 18.86
CA LEU A 347 3.69 -2.74 18.68
C LEU A 347 2.70 -3.69 17.99
N ALA A 348 3.15 -4.54 17.08
CA ALA A 348 2.33 -5.52 16.37
C ALA A 348 2.32 -6.93 17.05
N LEU A 349 2.90 -7.06 18.24
CA LEU A 349 3.21 -8.36 18.86
C LEU A 349 1.99 -9.29 18.99
N PRO A 350 0.83 -8.87 19.53
CA PRO A 350 -0.34 -9.74 19.61
C PRO A 350 -0.72 -10.39 18.27
N TRP A 351 -0.79 -9.60 17.19
CA TRP A 351 -1.10 -10.12 15.87
C TRP A 351 0.02 -10.99 15.30
N LEU A 352 1.29 -10.61 15.51
CA LEU A 352 2.43 -11.43 15.08
C LEU A 352 2.45 -12.79 15.77
N THR A 353 2.05 -12.90 17.04
CA THR A 353 1.95 -14.21 17.72
C THR A 353 0.88 -15.10 17.09
N LEU A 354 -0.24 -14.52 16.66
CA LEU A 354 -1.30 -15.23 15.95
C LEU A 354 -0.81 -15.74 14.59
N ILE A 355 -0.17 -14.87 13.81
CA ILE A 355 0.41 -15.23 12.51
C ILE A 355 1.51 -16.28 12.66
N ALA A 356 2.35 -16.17 13.69
CA ALA A 356 3.39 -17.16 13.96
C ALA A 356 2.78 -18.54 14.22
N ARG A 357 1.77 -18.63 15.10
CA ARG A 357 1.12 -19.89 15.47
C ARG A 357 0.31 -20.51 14.33
N ARG A 358 -0.42 -19.70 13.57
CA ARG A 358 -1.41 -20.19 12.59
C ARG A 358 -0.89 -20.24 11.16
N THR A 359 0.16 -19.48 10.82
CA THR A 359 0.70 -19.40 9.46
C THR A 359 2.16 -19.82 9.40
N LEU A 360 3.05 -19.20 10.19
CA LEU A 360 4.50 -19.40 10.02
C LEU A 360 4.99 -20.76 10.53
N LEU A 361 4.60 -21.19 11.73
CA LEU A 361 4.99 -22.50 12.28
C LEU A 361 4.49 -23.66 11.40
N PRO A 362 3.21 -23.71 10.99
CA PRO A 362 2.73 -24.75 10.07
C PRO A 362 3.44 -24.74 8.71
N ALA A 363 3.83 -23.55 8.23
CA ALA A 363 4.56 -23.41 6.97
C ALA A 363 6.01 -23.93 7.05
N VAL A 364 6.66 -23.83 8.21
CA VAL A 364 7.97 -24.44 8.46
C VAL A 364 7.85 -25.96 8.55
N GLU A 365 6.80 -26.46 9.21
CA GLU A 365 6.53 -27.91 9.32
C GLU A 365 6.15 -28.56 7.98
N ARG A 366 5.49 -27.80 7.10
CA ARG A 366 5.02 -28.28 5.78
C ARG A 366 5.34 -27.27 4.67
N PRO A 367 6.62 -27.16 4.26
CA PRO A 367 7.06 -26.16 3.28
C PRO A 367 6.37 -26.28 1.91
N GLN A 368 5.92 -27.49 1.54
CA GLN A 368 5.17 -27.74 0.31
C GLN A 368 3.89 -26.90 0.21
N ASN A 369 3.29 -26.49 1.33
CA ASN A 369 2.10 -25.63 1.35
C ASN A 369 2.41 -24.18 0.96
N LEU A 370 3.68 -23.76 0.99
CA LEU A 370 4.12 -22.43 0.56
C LEU A 370 4.42 -22.36 -0.95
N ILE A 371 4.71 -23.51 -1.55
CA ILE A 371 5.16 -23.62 -2.94
C ILE A 371 3.92 -23.66 -3.83
N ILE A 372 3.87 -22.74 -4.79
CA ILE A 372 2.80 -22.78 -5.79
C ILE A 372 3.24 -23.62 -6.98
N GLU A 373 2.44 -24.62 -7.32
CA GLU A 373 2.55 -25.37 -8.57
C GLU A 373 1.71 -24.72 -9.68
N GLY A 374 2.27 -24.60 -10.89
CA GLY A 374 1.52 -24.18 -12.08
C GLY A 374 1.48 -22.66 -12.37
N ASN A 375 0.53 -22.25 -13.21
CA ASN A 375 0.45 -20.94 -13.87
C ASN A 375 -0.06 -19.79 -12.97
N TYR A 376 -0.21 -20.01 -11.66
CA TYR A 376 -0.82 -19.06 -10.72
C TYR A 376 -0.05 -17.73 -10.62
N ASN A 377 1.28 -17.78 -10.74
CA ASN A 377 2.12 -16.58 -10.74
C ASN A 377 2.43 -16.08 -12.16
N ALA A 378 1.65 -16.48 -13.17
CA ALA A 378 1.83 -15.97 -14.52
C ALA A 378 1.58 -14.46 -14.57
N LEU A 379 2.29 -13.77 -15.47
CA LEU A 379 2.05 -12.36 -15.72
C LEU A 379 0.70 -12.19 -16.43
N SER A 380 -0.28 -11.54 -15.78
CA SER A 380 -1.55 -11.22 -16.43
C SER A 380 -1.39 -10.09 -17.43
N GLU A 381 -1.11 -10.44 -18.69
CA GLU A 381 -0.98 -9.48 -19.78
C GLU A 381 -2.23 -8.60 -19.95
N GLY A 382 -3.41 -9.20 -19.81
CA GLY A 382 -4.69 -8.49 -19.90
C GLY A 382 -4.79 -7.37 -18.86
N LEU A 383 -4.28 -7.60 -17.65
CA LEU A 383 -4.28 -6.62 -16.57
C LEU A 383 -3.19 -5.56 -16.76
N LEU A 384 -1.98 -5.97 -17.15
CA LEU A 384 -0.84 -5.07 -17.36
C LEU A 384 -1.10 -4.07 -18.50
N TRP A 385 -1.73 -4.54 -19.58
CA TRP A 385 -1.96 -3.74 -20.79
C TRP A 385 -3.34 -3.07 -20.84
N PHE A 386 -4.16 -3.23 -19.80
CA PHE A 386 -5.50 -2.64 -19.75
C PHE A 386 -5.48 -1.11 -19.78
N GLY A 387 -6.46 -0.52 -20.48
CA GLY A 387 -6.66 0.93 -20.52
C GLY A 387 -5.46 1.70 -21.09
N GLN A 388 -4.74 2.42 -20.22
CA GLN A 388 -3.56 3.22 -20.58
C GLN A 388 -2.24 2.58 -20.11
N GLY A 389 -2.25 1.32 -19.65
CA GLY A 389 -1.09 0.64 -19.07
C GLY A 389 0.15 0.70 -19.98
N ARG A 390 -0.01 0.36 -21.26
CA ARG A 390 1.08 0.44 -22.26
C ARG A 390 1.71 1.83 -22.34
N ASN A 391 0.88 2.87 -22.42
CA ASN A 391 1.32 4.25 -22.55
C ASN A 391 2.01 4.74 -21.27
N LEU A 392 1.46 4.40 -20.10
CA LEU A 392 2.05 4.76 -18.81
C LEU A 392 3.39 4.08 -18.60
N ILE A 393 3.53 2.80 -18.94
CA ILE A 393 4.79 2.08 -18.86
C ILE A 393 5.82 2.69 -19.81
N ALA A 394 5.45 2.97 -21.08
CA ALA A 394 6.36 3.60 -22.03
C ALA A 394 6.84 4.99 -21.56
N LEU A 395 5.92 5.84 -21.07
CA LEU A 395 6.27 7.14 -20.51
C LEU A 395 7.16 7.03 -19.27
N ALA A 396 6.89 6.06 -18.39
CA ALA A 396 7.71 5.82 -17.21
C ALA A 396 9.11 5.34 -17.59
N LEU A 397 9.25 4.47 -18.60
CA LEU A 397 10.55 4.02 -19.11
C LEU A 397 11.34 5.18 -19.73
N LEU A 398 10.69 6.06 -20.50
CA LEU A 398 11.33 7.26 -21.06
C LEU A 398 11.77 8.22 -19.95
N ALA A 399 10.90 8.49 -18.97
CA ALA A 399 11.22 9.32 -17.81
C ALA A 399 12.33 8.70 -16.96
N ALA A 400 12.33 7.37 -16.80
CA ALA A 400 13.37 6.64 -16.10
C ALA A 400 14.71 6.70 -16.83
N GLY A 401 14.73 6.43 -18.14
CA GLY A 401 15.93 6.52 -18.97
C GLY A 401 16.54 7.92 -18.93
N TRP A 402 15.72 8.96 -19.08
CA TRP A 402 16.17 10.35 -18.95
C TRP A 402 16.68 10.67 -17.53
N GLY A 403 15.96 10.22 -16.51
CA GLY A 403 16.36 10.43 -15.11
C GLY A 403 17.67 9.74 -14.77
N LEU A 404 17.88 8.49 -15.23
CA LEU A 404 19.13 7.74 -15.05
C LEU A 404 20.28 8.37 -15.84
N TYR A 405 20.04 8.84 -17.07
CA TYR A 405 21.02 9.60 -17.85
C TYR A 405 21.45 10.88 -17.10
N ARG A 406 20.51 11.54 -16.42
CA ARG A 406 20.76 12.70 -15.54
C ARG A 406 21.26 12.31 -14.15
N ARG A 407 21.49 11.02 -13.87
CA ARG A 407 21.89 10.47 -12.56
C ARG A 407 20.97 10.89 -11.41
N SER A 408 19.67 10.97 -11.70
CA SER A 408 18.64 11.27 -10.71
C SER A 408 18.50 10.13 -9.71
N ARG A 409 18.86 10.44 -8.45
CA ARG A 409 18.74 9.52 -7.31
C ARG A 409 17.31 9.05 -7.12
N THR A 410 16.36 9.96 -7.22
CA THR A 410 14.93 9.67 -7.10
C THR A 410 14.47 8.68 -8.15
N THR A 411 14.92 8.84 -9.39
CA THR A 411 14.62 7.89 -10.47
C THR A 411 15.20 6.52 -10.18
N LEU A 412 16.45 6.46 -9.71
CA LEU A 412 17.10 5.22 -9.31
C LEU A 412 16.30 4.51 -8.21
N ILE A 413 15.86 5.24 -7.17
CA ILE A 413 15.02 4.69 -6.09
C ILE A 413 13.74 4.07 -6.66
N CYS A 414 13.01 4.78 -7.54
CA CYS A 414 11.78 4.25 -8.12
C CYS A 414 12.02 3.02 -9.01
N VAL A 415 13.07 3.01 -9.82
CA VAL A 415 13.42 1.88 -10.70
C VAL A 415 13.82 0.66 -9.87
N LEU A 416 14.70 0.84 -8.88
CA LEU A 416 15.12 -0.25 -8.00
C LEU A 416 13.97 -0.75 -7.12
N TRP A 417 13.07 0.12 -6.69
CA TRP A 417 11.87 -0.27 -5.95
C TRP A 417 10.98 -1.18 -6.80
N VAL A 418 10.67 -0.78 -8.05
CA VAL A 418 9.89 -1.60 -8.98
C VAL A 418 10.61 -2.92 -9.29
N ALA A 419 11.91 -2.89 -9.54
CA ALA A 419 12.70 -4.11 -9.78
C ALA A 419 12.66 -5.06 -8.58
N LEU A 420 12.78 -4.53 -7.35
CA LEU A 420 12.81 -5.33 -6.13
C LEU A 420 11.44 -5.98 -5.83
N ILE A 421 10.33 -5.26 -6.03
CA ILE A 421 8.99 -5.87 -5.84
C ILE A 421 8.70 -6.95 -6.90
N PHE A 422 9.16 -6.77 -8.14
CA PHE A 422 9.09 -7.83 -9.16
C PHE A 422 9.99 -9.01 -8.82
N GLY A 423 11.17 -8.76 -8.26
CA GLY A 423 12.04 -9.80 -7.71
C GLY A 423 11.36 -10.58 -6.59
N PHE A 424 10.67 -9.90 -5.65
CA PHE A 424 9.91 -10.59 -4.60
C PHE A 424 8.70 -11.37 -5.12
N ALA A 425 8.02 -10.87 -6.16
CA ALA A 425 6.97 -11.64 -6.84
C ALA A 425 7.53 -12.84 -7.62
N ASN A 426 8.80 -12.81 -8.01
CA ASN A 426 9.45 -13.85 -8.80
C ASN A 426 10.81 -14.22 -8.18
N PRO A 427 10.84 -14.89 -7.00
CA PRO A 427 12.08 -15.14 -6.27
C PRO A 427 13.13 -15.90 -7.09
N TRP A 428 12.68 -16.70 -8.06
CA TRP A 428 13.54 -17.37 -9.02
C TRP A 428 14.45 -16.43 -9.82
N LEU A 429 14.08 -15.15 -10.00
CA LEU A 429 14.94 -14.13 -10.63
C LEU A 429 16.21 -13.87 -9.81
N PHE A 430 16.13 -13.92 -8.48
CA PHE A 430 17.30 -13.70 -7.62
C PHE A 430 18.38 -14.75 -7.82
N ASN A 431 18.01 -15.98 -8.18
CA ASN A 431 18.98 -17.02 -8.51
C ASN A 431 19.86 -16.64 -9.72
N TYR A 432 19.36 -15.82 -10.64
CA TYR A 432 20.15 -15.35 -11.79
C TYR A 432 20.91 -14.07 -11.49
N VAL A 433 20.30 -13.14 -10.73
CA VAL A 433 20.87 -11.82 -10.47
C VAL A 433 21.93 -11.84 -9.37
N LEU A 434 21.70 -12.57 -8.27
CA LEU A 434 22.60 -12.57 -7.12
C LEU A 434 23.98 -13.15 -7.45
N PRO A 435 24.12 -14.22 -8.26
CA PRO A 435 25.44 -14.70 -8.62
C PRO A 435 26.27 -13.70 -9.42
N THR A 436 25.64 -13.04 -10.39
CA THR A 436 26.32 -11.99 -11.17
C THR A 436 26.73 -10.82 -10.28
N ALA A 437 25.85 -10.39 -9.37
CA ALA A 437 26.17 -9.36 -8.38
C ALA A 437 27.31 -9.80 -7.44
N GLY A 438 27.33 -11.08 -7.04
CA GLY A 438 28.37 -11.69 -6.23
C GLY A 438 29.74 -11.64 -6.90
N VAL A 439 29.83 -12.03 -8.18
CA VAL A 439 31.06 -11.94 -8.97
C VAL A 439 31.55 -10.50 -9.09
N LEU A 440 30.67 -9.55 -9.39
CA LEU A 440 31.03 -8.13 -9.45
C LEU A 440 31.50 -7.59 -8.10
N LEU A 441 30.87 -8.01 -7.01
CA LEU A 441 31.26 -7.64 -5.65
C LEU A 441 32.64 -8.21 -5.30
N ILE A 442 32.95 -9.46 -5.68
CA ILE A 442 34.28 -10.06 -5.51
C ILE A 442 35.32 -9.24 -6.27
N ILE A 443 35.08 -8.92 -7.54
CA ILE A 443 36.03 -8.14 -8.38
C ILE A 443 36.33 -6.78 -7.72
N TRP A 444 35.28 -6.07 -7.28
CA TRP A 444 35.45 -4.79 -6.59
C TRP A 444 36.15 -4.96 -5.24
N ALA A 445 35.79 -5.98 -4.48
CA ALA A 445 36.33 -6.26 -3.15
C ALA A 445 37.80 -6.65 -3.17
N ILE A 446 38.27 -7.33 -4.23
CA ILE A 446 39.69 -7.59 -4.48
C ILE A 446 40.45 -6.27 -4.63
N GLY A 447 39.91 -5.34 -5.43
CA GLY A 447 40.47 -3.99 -5.58
C GLY A 447 40.47 -3.19 -4.28
N ALA A 448 39.41 -3.34 -3.47
CA ALA A 448 39.29 -2.71 -2.16
C ALA A 448 40.01 -3.44 -1.02
N ARG A 449 40.65 -4.60 -1.30
CA ARG A 449 41.33 -5.48 -0.32
C ARG A 449 40.47 -5.84 0.90
N SER A 450 39.17 -6.05 0.69
CA SER A 450 38.23 -6.38 1.77
C SER A 450 37.79 -7.85 1.71
N TRP A 451 38.37 -8.68 2.57
CA TRP A 451 38.04 -10.11 2.68
C TRP A 451 36.57 -10.36 3.04
N LEU A 452 35.95 -9.47 3.82
CA LEU A 452 34.53 -9.56 4.16
C LEU A 452 33.64 -9.44 2.92
N LEU A 453 33.96 -8.50 2.03
CA LEU A 453 33.19 -8.29 0.80
C LEU A 453 33.45 -9.38 -0.24
N ILE A 454 34.67 -9.95 -0.25
CA ILE A 454 34.97 -11.16 -1.02
C ILE A 454 34.12 -12.33 -0.52
N GLY A 455 34.07 -12.56 0.80
CA GLY A 455 33.25 -13.61 1.41
C GLY A 455 31.76 -13.44 1.08
N LEU A 456 31.22 -12.23 1.23
CA LEU A 456 29.84 -11.92 0.87
C LEU A 456 29.57 -12.16 -0.63
N GLY A 457 30.47 -11.69 -1.51
CA GLY A 457 30.34 -11.90 -2.94
C GLY A 457 30.41 -13.37 -3.34
N SER A 458 31.23 -14.17 -2.67
CA SER A 458 31.28 -15.63 -2.84
C SER A 458 29.98 -16.29 -2.41
N MET A 459 29.40 -15.92 -1.26
CA MET A 459 28.09 -16.42 -0.83
C MET A 459 26.98 -16.10 -1.84
N LEU A 460 26.95 -14.88 -2.37
CA LEU A 460 26.00 -14.48 -3.41
C LEU A 460 26.20 -15.27 -4.71
N THR A 461 27.45 -15.59 -5.07
CA THR A 461 27.80 -16.42 -6.24
C THR A 461 27.29 -17.85 -6.10
N LEU A 462 27.27 -18.40 -4.88
CA LEU A 462 26.77 -19.74 -4.59
C LEU A 462 25.24 -19.85 -4.66
N LEU A 463 24.49 -18.74 -4.62
CA LEU A 463 23.03 -18.71 -4.82
C LEU A 463 22.63 -18.83 -6.31
N ASN A 464 23.22 -19.81 -7.00
CA ASN A 464 23.06 -20.06 -8.43
C ASN A 464 21.93 -21.10 -8.67
N PRO A 465 21.11 -20.97 -9.75
CA PRO A 465 20.04 -21.92 -10.08
C PRO A 465 20.48 -23.40 -10.20
N TRP A 466 21.77 -23.64 -10.47
CA TRP A 466 22.35 -24.98 -10.50
C TRP A 466 22.50 -25.61 -9.10
N LEU A 467 22.65 -24.78 -8.07
CA LEU A 467 22.83 -25.21 -6.67
C LEU A 467 21.54 -25.05 -5.84
N PHE A 468 20.79 -23.97 -6.05
CA PHE A 468 19.57 -23.66 -5.31
C PHE A 468 18.46 -23.19 -6.26
N ARG A 469 17.29 -23.83 -6.20
CA ARG A 469 16.07 -23.35 -6.88
C ARG A 469 15.13 -22.74 -5.87
N LEU A 470 14.99 -21.42 -5.87
CA LEU A 470 14.02 -20.73 -5.04
C LEU A 470 12.62 -20.92 -5.66
N PRO A 471 11.68 -21.56 -4.94
CA PRO A 471 10.33 -21.74 -5.45
C PRO A 471 9.58 -20.40 -5.52
N SER A 472 8.53 -20.35 -6.35
CA SER A 472 7.55 -19.27 -6.26
C SER A 472 6.74 -19.45 -4.97
N ILE A 473 6.65 -18.39 -4.18
CA ILE A 473 5.93 -18.37 -2.90
C ILE A 473 4.62 -17.62 -3.12
N TYR A 474 3.52 -18.09 -2.54
CA TYR A 474 2.19 -17.46 -2.68
C TYR A 474 2.08 -16.04 -2.14
N LEU A 475 3.05 -15.62 -1.32
CA LEU A 475 3.01 -14.39 -0.54
C LEU A 475 2.89 -13.12 -1.40
N ILE A 476 3.56 -13.10 -2.55
CA ILE A 476 3.47 -12.01 -3.53
C ILE A 476 3.37 -12.63 -4.91
N ASN A 477 2.34 -12.25 -5.65
CA ASN A 477 2.18 -12.62 -7.04
C ASN A 477 2.34 -11.40 -7.98
N ASN A 478 2.54 -11.69 -9.27
CA ASN A 478 2.68 -10.68 -10.30
C ASN A 478 1.48 -9.73 -10.38
N ASP A 479 0.25 -10.22 -10.20
CA ASP A 479 -0.95 -9.38 -10.21
C ASP A 479 -0.94 -8.32 -9.12
N SER A 480 -0.51 -8.67 -7.90
CA SER A 480 -0.40 -7.72 -6.78
C SER A 480 0.59 -6.60 -7.06
N VAL A 481 1.68 -6.92 -7.77
CA VAL A 481 2.66 -5.93 -8.23
C VAL A 481 2.00 -5.03 -9.28
N ILE A 482 1.42 -5.61 -10.33
CA ILE A 482 0.79 -4.88 -11.45
C ILE A 482 -0.24 -3.87 -10.91
N ILE A 483 -1.11 -4.30 -10.00
CA ILE A 483 -2.18 -3.44 -9.51
C ILE A 483 -1.68 -2.30 -8.62
N THR A 484 -0.45 -2.38 -8.13
CA THR A 484 0.22 -1.32 -7.36
C THR A 484 1.07 -0.38 -8.24
N LEU A 485 1.40 -0.77 -9.48
CA LEU A 485 2.34 -0.02 -10.33
C LEU A 485 1.92 1.42 -10.64
N PHE A 486 0.63 1.75 -10.57
CA PHE A 486 0.16 3.11 -10.84
C PHE A 486 0.90 4.17 -10.00
N LEU A 487 1.29 3.84 -8.77
CA LEU A 487 1.97 4.75 -7.85
C LEU A 487 3.44 5.02 -8.28
N PRO A 488 4.34 4.03 -8.38
CA PRO A 488 5.72 4.27 -8.82
C PRO A 488 5.79 4.81 -10.27
N LEU A 489 4.88 4.38 -11.17
CA LEU A 489 4.81 4.93 -12.52
C LEU A 489 4.45 6.43 -12.49
N ALA A 490 3.42 6.83 -11.71
CA ALA A 490 3.03 8.23 -11.58
C ALA A 490 4.17 9.09 -11.02
N ILE A 491 4.86 8.63 -9.98
CA ILE A 491 6.00 9.35 -9.36
C ILE A 491 7.14 9.54 -10.36
N THR A 492 7.46 8.52 -11.15
CA THR A 492 8.54 8.56 -12.13
C THR A 492 8.20 9.49 -13.29
N ILE A 493 7.00 9.37 -13.85
CA ILE A 493 6.51 10.23 -14.94
C ILE A 493 6.40 11.68 -14.48
N GLY A 494 5.82 11.93 -13.31
CA GLY A 494 5.69 13.27 -12.73
C GLY A 494 7.02 13.96 -12.51
N GLY A 495 8.03 13.20 -12.06
CA GLY A 495 9.41 13.65 -11.96
C GLY A 495 10.04 14.05 -13.29
N GLY A 496 9.93 13.18 -14.29
CA GLY A 496 10.39 13.46 -15.65
C GLY A 496 9.73 14.71 -16.24
N ALA A 497 8.41 14.84 -16.08
CA ALA A 497 7.65 16.00 -16.53
C ALA A 497 8.09 17.29 -15.81
N ALA A 498 8.31 17.24 -14.49
CA ALA A 498 8.80 18.39 -13.74
C ALA A 498 10.22 18.79 -14.15
N ALA A 499 11.09 17.82 -14.42
CA ALA A 499 12.44 18.08 -14.91
C ALA A 499 12.41 18.75 -16.30
N LEU A 500 11.56 18.28 -17.22
CA LEU A 500 11.36 18.89 -18.53
C LEU A 500 10.78 20.30 -18.42
N PHE A 501 9.77 20.50 -17.57
CA PHE A 501 9.19 21.82 -17.32
C PHE A 501 10.25 22.83 -16.84
N LEU A 502 11.13 22.41 -15.92
CA LEU A 502 12.22 23.26 -15.43
C LEU A 502 13.27 23.55 -16.49
N TRP A 503 13.55 22.58 -17.37
CA TRP A 503 14.46 22.79 -18.50
C TRP A 503 13.92 23.82 -19.49
N PHE A 504 12.66 23.68 -19.90
CA PHE A 504 12.01 24.63 -20.82
C PHE A 504 11.83 26.02 -20.21
N SER A 505 11.42 26.11 -18.94
CA SER A 505 11.24 27.40 -18.27
C SER A 505 12.54 28.17 -18.05
N ARG A 506 13.69 27.50 -18.03
CA ARG A 506 15.02 28.16 -18.04
C ARG A 506 15.47 28.57 -19.43
N ALA A 507 15.07 27.83 -20.47
CA ALA A 507 15.43 28.11 -21.85
C ALA A 507 14.57 29.21 -22.50
N SER A 508 13.39 29.48 -21.96
CA SER A 508 12.45 30.47 -22.49
C SER A 508 12.49 31.79 -21.73
N GLN A 509 12.36 32.91 -22.45
CA GLN A 509 12.21 34.24 -21.85
C GLN A 509 10.81 34.49 -21.25
N GLN A 510 9.84 33.57 -21.43
CA GLN A 510 8.46 33.73 -20.95
C GLN A 510 7.97 32.52 -20.13
N PRO A 511 8.48 32.33 -18.89
CA PRO A 511 8.12 31.17 -18.06
C PRO A 511 6.64 31.13 -17.66
N ARG A 512 5.96 32.28 -17.61
CA ARG A 512 4.51 32.37 -17.31
C ARG A 512 3.65 31.74 -18.41
N LEU A 513 4.01 31.94 -19.68
CA LEU A 513 3.31 31.35 -20.83
C LEU A 513 3.43 29.82 -20.82
N ILE A 514 4.61 29.30 -20.50
CA ILE A 514 4.85 27.85 -20.38
C ILE A 514 4.00 27.26 -19.25
N GLY A 515 3.89 27.94 -18.10
CA GLY A 515 2.99 27.53 -17.02
C GLY A 515 1.52 27.48 -17.46
N ALA A 516 1.06 28.48 -18.22
CA ALA A 516 -0.30 28.52 -18.75
C ALA A 516 -0.56 27.38 -19.76
N LEU A 517 0.38 27.13 -20.69
CA LEU A 517 0.28 26.03 -21.66
C LEU A 517 0.30 24.65 -20.98
N ALA A 518 1.17 24.45 -19.98
CA ALA A 518 1.19 23.23 -19.20
C ALA A 518 -0.13 23.01 -18.44
N SER A 519 -0.70 24.09 -17.88
CA SER A 519 -2.00 24.05 -17.21
C SER A 519 -3.13 23.70 -18.20
N ALA A 520 -3.15 24.33 -19.37
CA ALA A 520 -4.11 24.03 -20.44
C ALA A 520 -4.00 22.58 -20.92
N LEU A 521 -2.77 22.07 -21.06
CA LEU A 521 -2.52 20.67 -21.42
C LEU A 521 -3.03 19.70 -20.34
N ILE A 522 -2.78 19.97 -19.06
CA ILE A 522 -3.27 19.14 -17.95
C ILE A 522 -4.81 19.12 -17.93
N VAL A 523 -5.45 20.28 -18.10
CA VAL A 523 -6.91 20.37 -18.20
C VAL A 523 -7.42 19.60 -19.42
N GLY A 524 -6.81 19.79 -20.58
CA GLY A 524 -7.16 19.07 -21.81
C GLY A 524 -7.03 17.55 -21.67
N LEU A 525 -5.93 17.08 -21.06
CA LEU A 525 -5.71 15.66 -20.77
C LEU A 525 -6.72 15.11 -19.75
N SER A 526 -7.12 15.92 -18.76
CA SER A 526 -8.17 15.53 -17.80
C SER A 526 -9.52 15.32 -18.51
N ILE A 527 -9.89 16.23 -19.40
CA ILE A 527 -11.11 16.14 -20.21
C ILE A 527 -11.04 14.95 -21.17
N TRP A 528 -9.91 14.76 -21.85
CA TRP A 528 -9.70 13.63 -22.76
C TRP A 528 -9.75 12.29 -22.04
N ALA A 529 -9.08 12.15 -20.89
CA ALA A 529 -9.09 10.93 -20.09
C ALA A 529 -10.51 10.55 -19.67
N ARG A 530 -11.33 11.54 -19.28
CA ARG A 530 -12.76 11.35 -19.02
C ARG A 530 -13.54 10.91 -20.26
N ALA A 531 -13.37 11.59 -21.39
CA ALA A 531 -14.07 11.29 -22.64
C ALA A 531 -13.75 9.89 -23.18
N ARG A 532 -12.53 9.38 -22.93
CA ARG A 532 -12.18 8.01 -23.33
C ARG A 532 -12.84 6.96 -22.44
N ARG A 533 -12.96 7.21 -21.13
CA ARG A 533 -13.66 6.30 -20.20
C ARG A 533 -15.15 6.16 -20.53
N SER A 534 -15.81 7.22 -21.00
CA SER A 534 -17.22 7.14 -21.40
C SER A 534 -17.44 6.36 -22.71
N ARG A 535 -16.47 6.35 -23.63
CA ARG A 535 -16.54 5.57 -24.88
C ARG A 535 -16.25 4.08 -24.72
N SER A 536 -15.56 3.69 -23.64
CA SER A 536 -15.28 2.28 -23.31
C SER A 536 -16.40 1.60 -22.50
N SER A 537 -17.51 2.28 -22.20
CA SER A 537 -18.77 1.61 -21.89
C SER A 537 -19.27 1.00 -23.21
N PRO A 538 -19.27 -0.33 -23.38
CA PRO A 538 -19.96 -0.90 -24.51
C PRO A 538 -21.41 -0.46 -24.37
N ARG A 539 -21.99 0.07 -25.46
CA ARG A 539 -23.43 -0.07 -25.68
C ARG A 539 -23.72 -1.58 -25.66
N GLN A 540 -23.92 -2.16 -24.47
CA GLN A 540 -24.67 -3.39 -24.32
C GLN A 540 -26.11 -3.03 -24.69
N ARG A 541 -26.37 -3.06 -26.00
CA ARG A 541 -27.70 -3.39 -26.48
C ARG A 541 -27.98 -4.80 -25.96
N SER A 542 -28.91 -4.90 -25.01
CA SER A 542 -29.89 -5.98 -24.90
C SER A 542 -29.46 -7.30 -25.56
N SER A 543 -28.59 -8.05 -24.90
CA SER A 543 -28.41 -9.47 -25.15
C SER A 543 -28.23 -10.11 -23.78
N PRO A 544 -29.12 -11.02 -23.35
CA PRO A 544 -28.98 -11.67 -22.05
C PRO A 544 -27.65 -12.43 -22.03
N PRO A 545 -26.97 -12.48 -20.88
CA PRO A 545 -25.69 -13.17 -20.77
C PRO A 545 -25.89 -14.66 -21.07
N GLN A 546 -25.25 -15.15 -22.14
CA GLN A 546 -25.11 -16.58 -22.33
C GLN A 546 -24.21 -17.12 -21.20
N PRO A 547 -24.61 -18.19 -20.51
CA PRO A 547 -23.76 -18.82 -19.51
C PRO A 547 -22.52 -19.38 -20.21
N MET A 548 -21.33 -18.96 -19.77
CA MET A 548 -20.06 -19.63 -20.08
C MET A 548 -20.08 -21.02 -19.45
N LEU A 549 -20.64 -21.97 -20.20
CA LEU A 549 -20.67 -23.40 -19.88
C LEU A 549 -20.07 -24.14 -21.08
N GLN A 550 -18.80 -23.87 -21.38
CA GLN A 550 -18.05 -24.68 -22.35
C GLN A 550 -16.53 -24.53 -22.15
N ARG A 551 -16.01 -25.27 -21.17
CA ARG A 551 -14.70 -25.96 -21.20
C ARG A 551 -14.58 -26.88 -19.99
N SER A 552 -15.34 -27.96 -20.01
CA SER A 552 -15.16 -29.11 -19.11
C SER A 552 -15.60 -30.40 -19.82
N THR A 553 -15.02 -30.69 -20.99
CA THR A 553 -15.01 -32.06 -21.50
C THR A 553 -13.88 -32.81 -20.81
N GLY A 554 -14.19 -33.38 -19.65
CA GLY A 554 -13.27 -34.20 -18.89
C GLY A 554 -13.62 -34.22 -17.41
N LEU A 555 -14.78 -34.80 -17.07
CA LEU A 555 -15.18 -35.36 -15.77
C LEU A 555 -16.68 -35.72 -15.85
N ARG A 556 -17.01 -36.71 -16.68
CA ARG A 556 -18.26 -37.47 -16.50
C ARG A 556 -17.93 -38.61 -15.56
N ASN A 557 -18.40 -38.52 -14.32
CA ASN A 557 -18.79 -39.62 -13.43
C ASN A 557 -18.64 -39.20 -11.96
N ILE A 558 -19.54 -38.33 -11.47
CA ILE A 558 -19.98 -38.37 -10.06
C ILE A 558 -21.46 -37.96 -10.06
N HIS A 559 -22.34 -38.87 -9.63
CA HIS A 559 -23.76 -38.60 -9.41
C HIS A 559 -23.97 -37.63 -8.22
N PRO A 560 -25.01 -36.78 -8.24
CA PRO A 560 -25.28 -35.80 -7.18
C PRO A 560 -26.20 -36.37 -6.09
N PRO A 561 -26.13 -35.87 -4.84
CA PRO A 561 -27.29 -35.79 -3.99
C PRO A 561 -27.86 -34.36 -4.01
N THR A 562 -29.06 -34.27 -4.58
CA THR A 562 -30.21 -33.45 -4.15
C THR A 562 -30.04 -31.94 -3.89
N ARG A 563 -30.63 -31.18 -4.83
CA ARG A 563 -31.25 -29.87 -4.62
C ARG A 563 -32.31 -29.95 -3.51
N ALA A 564 -32.22 -29.05 -2.53
CA ALA A 564 -33.33 -28.28 -1.97
C ALA A 564 -32.76 -27.28 -0.96
N PHE A 565 -33.10 -26.00 -1.09
CA PHE A 565 -33.38 -25.03 -0.02
C PHE A 565 -33.23 -23.59 -0.54
N LEU A 566 -34.30 -23.13 -1.17
CA LEU A 566 -34.68 -21.72 -1.28
C LEU A 566 -36.07 -21.63 -0.68
N SER A 567 -36.17 -21.14 0.56
CA SER A 567 -37.30 -20.38 1.14
C SER A 567 -37.29 -20.51 2.67
N MET A 568 -36.82 -19.47 3.38
CA MET A 568 -37.14 -19.24 4.79
C MET A 568 -38.17 -18.10 4.86
N PRO A 569 -39.33 -18.28 5.52
CA PRO A 569 -40.08 -17.17 6.08
C PRO A 569 -39.70 -16.95 7.55
N LEU A 570 -39.81 -15.68 7.93
CA LEU A 570 -39.67 -15.12 9.28
C LEU A 570 -40.52 -15.88 10.32
N ALA A 571 -39.93 -16.23 11.45
CA ALA A 571 -40.64 -16.79 12.60
C ALA A 571 -40.59 -15.81 13.78
N GLY A 572 -41.73 -15.19 14.07
CA GLY A 572 -42.12 -14.78 15.42
C GLY A 572 -43.05 -15.87 15.99
N SER A 573 -42.81 -16.26 17.24
CA SER A 573 -43.61 -17.25 18.00
C SER A 573 -45.09 -16.85 18.12
N PRO A 574 -46.05 -17.80 18.25
CA PRO A 574 -46.40 -18.33 19.58
C PRO A 574 -46.95 -19.78 19.66
N VAL A 575 -46.78 -20.38 20.86
CA VAL A 575 -47.65 -21.27 21.70
C VAL A 575 -48.54 -22.37 21.06
N PRO A 576 -48.61 -23.61 21.63
CA PRO A 576 -49.26 -24.76 21.00
C PRO A 576 -50.73 -24.95 21.40
N SER A 577 -51.53 -25.49 20.47
CA SER A 577 -52.79 -26.17 20.77
C SER A 577 -53.13 -27.25 19.73
N VAL A 578 -53.05 -28.50 20.20
CA VAL A 578 -53.99 -29.64 20.09
C VAL A 578 -54.87 -29.87 18.84
N ALA A 579 -54.90 -31.15 18.41
CA ALA A 579 -55.93 -31.89 17.63
C ALA A 579 -56.03 -31.58 16.11
N SER A 580 -56.33 -32.50 15.18
CA SER A 580 -56.64 -33.94 15.19
C SER A 580 -56.79 -34.45 13.74
N THR A 581 -56.31 -35.67 13.48
CA THR A 581 -56.89 -36.75 12.62
C THR A 581 -57.21 -36.58 11.12
N VAL A 582 -57.05 -37.74 10.45
CA VAL A 582 -57.68 -38.28 9.21
C VAL A 582 -56.94 -37.94 7.90
N ALA A 583 -56.78 -38.80 6.89
CA ALA A 583 -56.61 -40.25 6.66
C ALA A 583 -56.49 -40.44 5.13
N GLY A 584 -55.85 -41.53 4.69
CA GLY A 584 -55.97 -42.10 3.33
C GLY A 584 -54.83 -41.73 2.38
N GLY A 585 -54.15 -42.65 1.67
CA GLY A 585 -54.34 -44.07 1.48
C GLY A 585 -54.04 -44.47 0.03
N CYS A 586 -53.11 -45.43 -0.16
CA CYS A 586 -52.91 -46.31 -1.33
C CYS A 586 -52.43 -45.71 -2.68
N SER A 587 -51.69 -46.37 -3.58
CA SER A 587 -50.87 -47.60 -3.61
C SER A 587 -50.36 -47.83 -5.06
N ARG A 588 -49.27 -48.62 -5.22
CA ARG A 588 -48.88 -49.52 -6.35
C ARG A 588 -47.73 -49.13 -7.31
N SER A 589 -46.71 -50.01 -7.29
CA SER A 589 -45.69 -50.35 -8.32
C SER A 589 -46.18 -51.60 -9.14
N PRO A 590 -45.37 -52.42 -9.88
CA PRO A 590 -43.97 -52.33 -10.40
C PRO A 590 -43.72 -52.95 -11.83
N GLY A 591 -42.44 -52.95 -12.28
CA GLY A 591 -41.79 -53.97 -13.16
C GLY A 591 -41.42 -53.53 -14.60
N ALA A 592 -40.49 -54.09 -15.38
CA ALA A 592 -39.26 -54.91 -15.25
C ALA A 592 -38.69 -55.15 -16.69
N GLY A 593 -37.37 -55.37 -16.88
CA GLY A 593 -36.81 -56.34 -17.86
C GLY A 593 -36.10 -55.91 -19.18
N GLY A 594 -34.78 -56.23 -19.25
CA GLY A 594 -33.99 -56.83 -20.38
C GLY A 594 -33.76 -56.09 -21.72
N ALA A 595 -32.79 -56.39 -22.61
CA ALA A 595 -31.51 -57.12 -22.64
C ALA A 595 -30.86 -56.97 -24.06
N HIS A 596 -29.52 -57.14 -24.16
CA HIS A 596 -28.66 -57.64 -25.27
C HIS A 596 -28.49 -56.97 -26.68
N HIS A 597 -27.22 -56.68 -27.04
CA HIS A 597 -26.39 -57.16 -28.20
C HIS A 597 -25.26 -56.13 -28.50
N GLN A 598 -23.95 -56.37 -28.27
CA GLN A 598 -22.89 -57.16 -28.94
C GLN A 598 -22.38 -56.66 -30.33
N CYS A 599 -21.03 -56.65 -30.46
CA CYS A 599 -20.19 -56.67 -31.69
C CYS A 599 -19.99 -55.32 -32.43
N SER A 600 -18.81 -54.84 -32.86
CA SER A 600 -17.43 -55.36 -33.00
C SER A 600 -16.44 -54.18 -33.21
N SER A 601 -15.20 -54.31 -32.75
CA SER A 601 -14.01 -53.48 -33.06
C SER A 601 -13.41 -53.84 -34.46
N PRO A 602 -12.16 -53.48 -34.89
CA PRO A 602 -11.13 -52.54 -34.37
C PRO A 602 -10.28 -51.78 -35.46
N MET A 603 -9.18 -51.12 -35.01
CA MET A 603 -7.87 -50.87 -35.70
C MET A 603 -7.79 -49.72 -36.74
N ALA A 604 -6.67 -49.01 -36.97
CA ALA A 604 -5.34 -48.87 -36.36
C ALA A 604 -4.54 -47.74 -37.09
N ARG A 605 -3.53 -47.14 -36.41
CA ARG A 605 -2.17 -46.69 -36.88
C ARG A 605 -2.06 -45.75 -38.12
N SER A 606 -1.09 -44.86 -38.36
CA SER A 606 0.30 -44.66 -37.91
C SER A 606 0.90 -43.35 -38.55
N THR A 607 1.75 -42.64 -37.78
CA THR A 607 3.04 -41.94 -38.07
C THR A 607 3.48 -41.44 -39.47
N MET A 608 4.08 -40.22 -39.53
CA MET A 608 5.48 -39.83 -39.94
C MET A 608 5.57 -38.33 -40.35
N TYR A 609 6.49 -37.50 -39.78
CA TYR A 609 7.83 -37.05 -40.30
C TYR A 609 7.79 -36.51 -41.76
N SER A 610 8.27 -35.33 -42.21
CA SER A 610 9.35 -34.39 -41.81
C SER A 610 9.26 -33.05 -42.64
N PRO A 611 10.11 -32.01 -42.41
CA PRO A 611 10.10 -30.66 -43.04
C PRO A 611 11.21 -30.47 -44.14
N PRO A 612 11.87 -29.30 -44.36
CA PRO A 612 11.49 -28.09 -45.13
C PRO A 612 12.50 -27.70 -46.27
N ARG A 613 12.19 -26.68 -47.12
CA ARG A 613 13.16 -25.88 -47.95
C ARG A 613 12.57 -24.48 -48.22
N ASN A 614 13.20 -23.33 -47.93
CA ASN A 614 14.44 -22.65 -48.41
C ASN A 614 14.38 -22.06 -49.83
N ALA A 615 14.59 -20.73 -49.93
CA ALA A 615 15.48 -19.97 -50.86
C ALA A 615 15.00 -18.49 -50.95
N ALA A 616 15.74 -17.47 -50.48
CA ALA A 616 16.93 -16.81 -51.08
C ALA A 616 16.54 -15.74 -52.15
N ALA A 617 17.24 -14.62 -52.42
CA ALA A 617 18.34 -13.84 -51.84
C ALA A 617 18.61 -12.62 -52.78
N SER A 618 19.29 -11.56 -52.29
CA SER A 618 20.33 -10.71 -52.96
C SER A 618 20.45 -9.38 -52.17
N SER A 619 21.58 -8.90 -51.62
CA SER A 619 22.96 -8.58 -52.08
C SER A 619 23.00 -7.41 -53.08
N ARG A 620 23.87 -6.37 -53.09
CA ARG A 620 25.17 -6.05 -52.44
C ARG A 620 25.59 -4.59 -52.85
N HIS A 621 26.76 -4.14 -52.37
CA HIS A 621 27.61 -2.95 -52.72
C HIS A 621 27.39 -1.67 -51.89
N SER A 622 28.34 -0.91 -51.30
CA SER A 622 29.82 -0.78 -51.17
C SER A 622 30.36 0.56 -51.72
N LYS A 623 31.08 1.30 -50.84
CA LYS A 623 32.28 2.14 -51.06
C LYS A 623 32.21 3.67 -51.35
N LEU A 624 33.10 4.39 -50.60
CA LEU A 624 33.91 5.61 -50.90
C LEU A 624 33.18 6.96 -51.11
N ALA A 625 33.72 8.16 -50.82
CA ALA A 625 34.94 8.69 -50.19
C ALA A 625 34.81 10.24 -50.01
N LYS A 626 35.64 10.84 -49.14
CA LYS A 626 36.42 12.12 -49.22
C LYS A 626 35.81 13.31 -50.03
N SER A 627 35.91 14.58 -49.61
CA SER A 627 37.12 15.29 -49.14
C SER A 627 36.84 16.77 -48.82
N LYS A 628 37.62 17.35 -47.87
CA LYS A 628 38.28 18.70 -47.87
C LYS A 628 37.41 19.96 -47.95
N ARG A 629 37.76 21.16 -47.49
CA ARG A 629 38.89 21.89 -46.85
C ARG A 629 38.28 23.31 -46.59
N SER A 630 38.77 24.25 -45.80
CA SER A 630 40.03 24.51 -45.11
C SER A 630 39.90 25.83 -44.35
N SER A 631 40.75 25.96 -43.32
CA SER A 631 41.58 27.14 -42.98
C SER A 631 40.86 28.41 -42.50
N THR A 632 41.31 29.15 -41.48
CA THR A 632 42.64 29.48 -40.93
C THR A 632 42.37 30.04 -39.51
N GLY A 633 43.24 30.03 -38.49
CA GLY A 633 44.67 29.77 -38.39
C GLY A 633 45.17 30.34 -37.04
N SER A 634 46.35 29.87 -36.63
CA SER A 634 47.33 30.49 -35.68
C SER A 634 46.88 30.76 -34.23
N SER A 635 47.66 30.49 -33.17
CA SER A 635 49.07 30.07 -33.05
C SER A 635 49.39 29.75 -31.58
N VAL A 636 50.21 28.71 -31.35
CA VAL A 636 51.48 28.67 -30.58
C VAL A 636 51.45 29.22 -29.13
N ARG A 637 51.79 28.48 -28.06
CA ARG A 637 53.07 27.80 -27.70
C ARG A 637 52.79 26.95 -26.42
N ALA A 638 53.09 25.64 -26.38
CA ALA A 638 54.21 24.99 -25.65
C ALA A 638 54.45 25.52 -24.22
N SER A 639 54.59 24.75 -23.13
CA SER A 639 55.11 23.38 -22.95
C SER A 639 55.18 23.01 -21.44
N ILE A 640 55.04 21.71 -21.09
CA ILE A 640 55.91 20.93 -20.14
C ILE A 640 55.89 21.36 -18.64
N THR A 641 55.72 20.55 -17.56
CA THR A 641 55.75 19.11 -17.24
C THR A 641 55.23 18.86 -15.80
N CYS A 642 54.91 17.60 -15.47
CA CYS A 642 55.02 16.84 -14.20
C CYS A 642 55.38 17.60 -12.88
N THR A 643 54.89 17.24 -11.70
CA THR A 643 55.04 15.92 -11.05
C THR A 643 54.20 15.84 -9.75
N SER A 644 53.90 14.61 -9.35
CA SER A 644 53.31 14.11 -8.10
C SER A 644 53.77 14.74 -6.76
N ALA A 645 52.91 14.68 -5.72
CA ALA A 645 53.15 13.90 -4.49
C ALA A 645 52.04 14.08 -3.43
N ARG A 646 51.97 13.11 -2.52
CA ARG A 646 50.92 12.78 -1.56
C ARG A 646 51.01 13.58 -0.24
N ALA A 647 49.88 13.54 0.49
CA ALA A 647 49.75 13.19 1.91
C ALA A 647 49.94 14.26 3.03
N VAL A 648 48.83 14.43 3.78
CA VAL A 648 48.71 14.19 5.24
C VAL A 648 48.80 15.38 6.22
N ARG A 649 47.74 15.42 7.07
CA ARG A 649 47.60 15.84 8.49
C ARG A 649 47.07 17.25 8.86
N ARG A 650 45.90 17.17 9.53
CA ARG A 650 45.30 18.00 10.60
C ARG A 650 46.28 18.86 11.42
N ALA A 651 45.88 20.11 11.71
CA ALA A 651 45.32 20.55 13.01
C ALA A 651 45.54 22.07 13.20
N ALA A 652 44.48 22.81 13.53
CA ALA A 652 44.59 24.05 14.31
C ALA A 652 43.26 24.32 15.03
N ARG A 653 43.38 24.67 16.32
CA ARG A 653 42.36 24.93 17.34
C ARG A 653 42.64 26.34 17.89
N CYS A 654 41.66 26.93 18.61
CA CYS A 654 41.66 28.21 19.38
C CYS A 654 41.20 29.46 18.59
N ALA A 655 40.41 30.42 19.12
CA ALA A 655 39.70 30.66 20.40
C ALA A 655 38.65 31.81 20.12
N LEU A 656 37.59 32.12 20.88
CA LEU A 656 37.45 32.74 22.22
C LEU A 656 35.93 32.88 22.55
N ASN A 657 35.43 32.36 23.68
CA ASN A 657 35.02 33.05 24.94
C ASN A 657 33.81 34.00 24.91
N PHE A 658 32.75 33.67 25.68
CA PHE A 658 32.11 34.54 26.68
C PHE A 658 31.16 33.72 27.60
N SER A 659 31.30 33.92 28.92
CA SER A 659 30.48 33.44 30.06
C SER A 659 30.56 34.54 31.16
N PRO A 660 29.84 34.49 32.32
CA PRO A 660 28.45 34.14 32.67
C PRO A 660 27.81 35.29 33.55
N PRO A 661 26.76 35.09 34.40
CA PRO A 661 26.97 34.51 35.75
C PRO A 661 25.85 33.59 36.29
N THR A 662 26.20 32.90 37.39
CA THR A 662 25.49 31.88 38.20
C THR A 662 24.93 32.43 39.53
N CYS A 663 23.89 31.77 40.11
CA CYS A 663 23.85 31.20 41.49
C CYS A 663 22.40 30.79 41.88
N VAL A 664 22.07 29.51 42.15
CA VAL A 664 22.19 28.65 43.38
C VAL A 664 20.88 28.58 44.19
N SER A 665 20.33 27.35 44.34
CA SER A 665 19.80 26.81 45.61
C SER A 665 19.44 25.33 45.46
N THR A 666 20.03 24.52 46.34
CA THR A 666 19.97 23.06 46.49
C THR A 666 18.91 22.61 47.51
N ARG A 667 18.33 21.40 47.35
CA ARG A 667 18.11 20.46 48.48
C ARG A 667 17.96 18.99 48.04
N SER A 668 18.78 18.19 48.73
CA SER A 668 18.95 16.72 48.88
C SER A 668 17.63 15.93 49.08
N ILE A 669 17.49 14.63 48.75
CA ILE A 669 17.92 13.47 49.59
C ILE A 669 17.97 12.14 48.77
N THR A 670 19.06 11.39 48.98
CA THR A 670 19.36 9.97 48.66
C THR A 670 18.49 8.97 49.45
N THR A 671 18.22 7.72 49.05
CA THR A 671 19.09 6.54 49.24
C THR A 671 18.37 5.24 48.79
N THR A 672 19.19 4.27 48.39
CA THR A 672 18.99 2.90 47.89
C THR A 672 18.49 1.87 48.93
N ALA A 673 17.88 0.77 48.43
CA ALA A 673 18.14 -0.65 48.77
C ALA A 673 17.04 -1.52 49.45
N TYR A 674 17.09 -2.80 49.04
CA TYR A 674 16.57 -4.06 49.63
C TYR A 674 15.23 -4.67 49.18
N GLY A 675 15.40 -5.64 48.26
CA GLY A 675 14.79 -6.97 48.10
C GLY A 675 13.66 -7.44 49.02
N PHE A 676 12.66 -8.05 48.38
CA PHE A 676 11.89 -9.16 48.93
C PHE A 676 11.57 -10.18 47.84
N LEU A 677 11.92 -11.43 48.13
CA LEU A 677 11.66 -12.66 47.38
C LEU A 677 10.83 -13.53 48.33
N LEU A 678 9.66 -14.01 47.92
CA LEU A 678 9.21 -15.42 48.08
C LEU A 678 7.70 -15.63 47.90
N CYS A 679 7.43 -16.83 47.37
CA CYS A 679 6.22 -17.65 47.50
C CYS A 679 4.99 -17.29 46.67
N CYS A 680 4.71 -18.10 45.65
CA CYS A 680 3.49 -18.91 45.71
C CYS A 680 3.63 -20.26 44.99
N ARG A 681 3.00 -21.26 45.62
CA ARG A 681 3.12 -22.70 45.42
C ARG A 681 2.34 -23.23 44.21
N SER A 682 2.85 -24.34 43.71
CA SER A 682 2.19 -25.40 42.96
C SER A 682 0.89 -25.88 43.61
N VAL A 683 -0.15 -26.08 42.78
CA VAL A 683 -1.22 -27.05 43.03
C VAL A 683 -1.52 -27.76 41.71
N GLU A 684 -1.21 -29.06 41.68
CA GLU A 684 -1.62 -30.02 40.66
C GLU A 684 -3.12 -30.32 40.80
N GLY A 685 -3.83 -30.36 39.68
CA GLY A 685 -5.21 -30.84 39.59
C GLY A 685 -5.39 -31.67 38.32
N ARG A 686 -5.33 -33.00 38.47
CA ARG A 686 -5.66 -33.98 37.43
C ARG A 686 -7.16 -33.97 37.17
N LEU A 687 -7.59 -33.74 35.93
CA LEU A 687 -8.92 -34.11 35.45
C LEU A 687 -8.80 -34.81 34.09
N ARG A 688 -9.35 -36.02 34.04
CA ARG A 688 -9.40 -36.93 32.90
C ARG A 688 -10.39 -36.39 31.85
N LEU A 689 -9.98 -36.38 30.58
CA LEU A 689 -10.87 -36.15 29.43
C LEU A 689 -11.22 -37.50 28.76
N PRO A 690 -12.46 -37.71 28.30
CA PRO A 690 -12.81 -38.81 27.41
C PRO A 690 -12.46 -38.49 25.94
N HIS A 691 -12.15 -39.53 25.18
CA HIS A 691 -11.89 -39.52 23.74
C HIS A 691 -12.94 -38.73 22.93
N PRO A 692 -12.54 -37.95 21.90
CA PRO A 692 -13.40 -37.61 20.79
C PRO A 692 -13.09 -38.50 19.58
N SER A 693 -14.09 -39.27 19.19
CA SER A 693 -14.19 -39.96 17.91
C SER A 693 -14.32 -38.96 16.75
N ALA A 694 -13.49 -39.17 15.72
CA ALA A 694 -13.67 -38.82 14.31
C ALA A 694 -14.35 -37.46 14.00
N ILE A 695 -13.56 -36.38 13.97
CA ILE A 695 -13.91 -35.16 13.23
C ILE A 695 -13.37 -35.30 11.81
N ILE A 696 -14.29 -35.40 10.85
CA ILE A 696 -14.02 -35.28 9.42
C ILE A 696 -13.52 -33.86 9.16
N GLN A 697 -12.20 -33.72 8.93
CA GLN A 697 -11.59 -32.48 8.45
C GLN A 697 -12.00 -32.24 7.00
N ALA A 698 -13.03 -31.42 6.79
CA ALA A 698 -13.27 -30.79 5.51
C ALA A 698 -12.19 -29.70 5.31
N HIS A 699 -11.16 -30.01 4.53
CA HIS A 699 -10.19 -29.05 4.05
C HIS A 699 -10.89 -28.05 3.12
N ILE A 700 -11.27 -26.88 3.64
CA ILE A 700 -11.64 -25.71 2.85
C ILE A 700 -10.41 -24.79 2.85
N SER A 701 -9.72 -24.70 1.71
CA SER A 701 -8.56 -23.84 1.54
C SER A 701 -8.99 -22.37 1.47
N TRP A 702 -8.70 -21.61 2.52
CA TRP A 702 -8.82 -20.14 2.57
C TRP A 702 -7.58 -19.45 1.96
N ASN A 703 -7.06 -20.01 0.86
CA ASN A 703 -5.79 -19.59 0.25
C ASN A 703 -5.90 -18.44 -0.75
N ASP A 704 -7.07 -17.79 -0.86
CA ASP A 704 -7.23 -16.55 -1.61
C ASP A 704 -7.02 -15.33 -0.71
N TYR A 705 -5.80 -15.14 -0.20
CA TYR A 705 -5.40 -13.89 0.49
C TYR A 705 -3.97 -13.44 0.22
#